data_AF-A0A5C7H113-F1
#
_entry.id   AF-A0A5C7H113-F1
#
_cell.length_a   1.000
_cell.length_b   1.000
_cell.length_c   1.000
_cell.angle_alpha   90.00
_cell.angle_beta   90.00
_cell.angle_gamma   90.00
#
_symmetry.space_group_name_H-M   'P 1'
#
loop_
_entity.id
_entity.type
_entity.pdbx_description
1 polymer ?
#
loop_
_entity_poly.entity_id
_entity_poly.type
_entity_poly.pdbx_seq_one_letter_code
_entity_poly.pdbx_strand_id
1 'polypeptide(L)'
;MHSRVSNNRLSNSGFASRVAGLMLAMFASMATIYEADGRAFLVKELDKKIGQLFSIVDTFYFLMSFSIGVVDEMMVILLAREQRKKLAAIEMELDAARKEGFVSKHSLDMSNDGTHPKKRLLAVIGIITTFGRKKNRDAIRKAWMPTGADLKKLEDEKGIVVRFVIGRSANHGDSLDREIDSENRQTNDFIVLDDQMESPEERSRKIKSFFVHAVENWDAEFYAKINDDVYLNIDNLGAILSSHLDKPRVYIGCMKSGEVISEPTLKWYEPDWWKFGDGKSYFRHASGNMYAISRALVQFISINRSILRTFVHDDVSAGSWFIGLDVKHVNEDPFALLLVDLTLPACDQKSAVEPTKDRNGVDQVVLRNPRGASARISLHGGQVLSWRTDRGEELLFTSSKAIFKPPQAVRGGIPICFPQFGNQGSVQKHGFARNKIWVIDSDPPPLNHHPSDSLGKACVDLLLKPSEEDLKIWPHSFEFRLRVSLATNGNLTMISRIRNINCKPFSFSIAYNTYFSISDISEVRIEGLETLDYLDNLCQKERFTEQGDTLTFESEVDRVYLSSSNMIAIFDHERKRTLMIRKEGLPDVGKPIATQFKNFEAIIVVVWNPWEKKSKSMADFGDEDYKQMLCVDGAAIEKPITLKPGEEWTGRLELSVVPSS
;
A
#
# COMPACT_ATOMS: atom_id res chain seq x y z
N MET A 1 98.42 -21.58 -28.92
CA MET A 1 99.57 -21.17 -28.07
C MET A 1 99.31 -21.64 -26.63
N HIS A 2 100.26 -21.48 -25.70
CA HIS A 2 100.35 -22.00 -24.30
C HIS A 2 99.07 -21.96 -23.40
N SER A 3 98.90 -22.72 -22.27
CA SER A 3 99.55 -23.95 -21.72
C SER A 3 98.95 -24.46 -20.35
N ARG A 4 98.94 -25.80 -20.09
CA ARG A 4 98.93 -26.60 -18.79
C ARG A 4 97.79 -26.36 -17.74
N VAL A 5 97.35 -27.31 -16.88
CA VAL A 5 97.99 -28.29 -15.93
C VAL A 5 97.20 -29.66 -15.80
N SER A 6 97.69 -30.72 -15.10
CA SER A 6 97.15 -32.13 -15.00
C SER A 6 96.95 -32.69 -13.53
N ASN A 7 96.73 -33.98 -13.12
CA ASN A 7 97.36 -35.29 -13.46
C ASN A 7 96.55 -36.63 -13.17
N ASN A 8 97.02 -37.59 -12.32
CA ASN A 8 96.74 -39.08 -12.29
C ASN A 8 97.03 -39.76 -10.91
N ARG A 9 96.67 -41.03 -10.48
CA ARG A 9 95.66 -42.08 -10.87
C ARG A 9 95.34 -43.14 -9.73
N LEU A 10 95.60 -44.47 -9.84
CA LEU A 10 95.02 -45.56 -8.98
C LEU A 10 95.85 -46.90 -8.87
N SER A 11 95.69 -47.72 -7.80
CA SER A 11 96.33 -49.07 -7.55
C SER A 11 95.61 -49.97 -6.49
N ASN A 12 96.06 -51.23 -6.18
CA ASN A 12 95.36 -52.22 -5.30
C ASN A 12 96.21 -53.44 -4.73
N SER A 13 95.68 -54.19 -3.72
CA SER A 13 95.99 -55.57 -3.20
C SER A 13 97.22 -55.83 -2.27
N GLY A 14 97.36 -56.92 -1.47
CA GLY A 14 96.50 -58.11 -1.16
C GLY A 14 97.05 -59.16 -0.12
N PHE A 15 96.26 -60.20 0.22
CA PHE A 15 96.50 -61.50 0.94
C PHE A 15 97.42 -61.66 2.19
N ALA A 16 96.85 -61.58 3.41
CA ALA A 16 97.36 -62.26 4.64
C ALA A 16 96.34 -62.39 5.82
N SER A 17 95.31 -61.55 5.87
CA SER A 17 94.60 -61.18 7.13
C SER A 17 93.36 -62.02 7.54
N ARG A 18 92.97 -63.06 6.76
CA ARG A 18 91.57 -63.54 6.76
C ARG A 18 91.05 -64.27 8.01
N VAL A 19 91.91 -64.84 8.87
CA VAL A 19 91.44 -65.59 10.06
C VAL A 19 91.14 -64.68 11.26
N ALA A 20 91.98 -63.66 11.50
CA ALA A 20 91.83 -62.76 12.64
C ALA A 20 90.54 -61.92 12.57
N GLY A 21 90.13 -61.50 11.37
CA GLY A 21 88.92 -60.71 11.17
C GLY A 21 87.62 -61.45 11.48
N LEU A 22 87.58 -62.79 11.32
CA LEU A 22 86.38 -63.59 11.55
C LEU A 22 86.00 -63.66 13.04
N MET A 23 86.98 -63.84 13.93
CA MET A 23 86.74 -63.87 15.38
C MET A 23 86.26 -62.51 15.90
N LEU A 24 86.87 -61.41 15.42
CA LEU A 24 86.44 -60.05 15.76
C LEU A 24 85.02 -59.74 15.27
N ALA A 25 84.64 -60.21 14.08
CA ALA A 25 83.29 -60.06 13.56
C ALA A 25 82.25 -60.80 14.42
N MET A 26 82.56 -62.01 14.93
CA MET A 26 81.68 -62.74 15.85
C MET A 26 81.44 -62.00 17.17
N PHE A 27 82.49 -61.50 17.83
CA PHE A 27 82.30 -60.74 19.07
C PHE A 27 81.54 -59.42 18.87
N ALA A 28 81.77 -58.72 17.75
CA ALA A 28 81.02 -57.50 17.42
C ALA A 28 79.52 -57.76 17.16
N SER A 29 79.18 -58.89 16.53
CA SER A 29 77.79 -59.29 16.26
C SER A 29 77.06 -59.82 17.49
N MET A 30 77.73 -60.54 18.39
CA MET A 30 77.13 -60.89 19.68
C MET A 30 76.89 -59.67 20.59
N ALA A 31 77.82 -58.71 20.61
CA ALA A 31 77.65 -57.48 21.40
C ALA A 31 76.44 -56.64 20.94
N THR A 32 76.24 -56.50 19.63
CA THR A 32 75.12 -55.74 19.05
C THR A 32 73.76 -56.42 19.23
N ILE A 33 73.71 -57.76 19.28
CA ILE A 33 72.50 -58.49 19.67
C ILE A 33 72.16 -58.25 21.15
N TYR A 34 73.14 -58.34 22.04
CA TYR A 34 72.93 -58.14 23.49
C TYR A 34 72.45 -56.71 23.82
N GLU A 35 72.95 -55.71 23.09
CA GLU A 35 72.49 -54.32 23.26
C GLU A 35 71.08 -54.07 22.68
N ALA A 36 70.63 -54.87 21.70
CA ALA A 36 69.29 -54.79 21.14
C ALA A 36 68.23 -55.36 22.10
N ASP A 37 68.47 -56.55 22.68
CA ASP A 37 67.52 -57.19 23.61
C ASP A 37 67.32 -56.35 24.89
N GLY A 38 68.39 -55.76 25.43
CA GLY A 38 68.30 -54.86 26.59
C GLY A 38 67.39 -53.63 26.33
N ARG A 39 67.44 -53.07 25.11
CA ARG A 39 66.57 -51.97 24.70
C ARG A 39 65.12 -52.44 24.49
N ALA A 40 64.91 -53.62 23.90
CA ALA A 40 63.58 -54.19 23.69
C ALA A 40 62.85 -54.52 25.01
N PHE A 41 63.57 -55.01 26.02
CA PHE A 41 63.02 -55.25 27.36
C PHE A 41 62.60 -53.95 28.05
N LEU A 42 63.45 -52.91 28.00
CA LEU A 42 63.13 -51.60 28.59
C LEU A 42 61.91 -50.95 27.94
N VAL A 43 61.75 -51.02 26.62
CA VAL A 43 60.56 -50.49 25.93
C VAL A 43 59.29 -51.21 26.39
N LYS A 44 59.29 -52.55 26.47
CA LYS A 44 58.12 -53.32 26.95
C LYS A 44 57.72 -53.00 28.39
N GLU A 45 58.70 -52.83 29.29
CA GLU A 45 58.39 -52.48 30.69
C GLU A 45 57.98 -51.00 30.83
N LEU A 46 58.39 -50.13 29.91
CA LEU A 46 57.91 -48.75 29.81
C LEU A 46 56.45 -48.70 29.33
N ASP A 47 56.12 -49.36 28.21
CA ASP A 47 54.74 -49.45 27.68
C ASP A 47 53.78 -50.05 28.70
N LYS A 48 54.20 -51.09 29.42
CA LYS A 48 53.44 -51.72 30.50
C LYS A 48 53.15 -50.76 31.67
N LYS A 49 54.12 -49.93 32.06
CA LYS A 49 53.91 -48.89 33.08
C LYS A 49 53.05 -47.73 32.58
N ILE A 50 53.21 -47.34 31.31
CA ILE A 50 52.39 -46.32 30.65
C ILE A 50 50.93 -46.79 30.57
N GLY A 51 50.67 -48.03 30.18
CA GLY A 51 49.33 -48.62 30.15
C GLY A 51 48.67 -48.72 31.54
N GLN A 52 49.46 -49.05 32.59
CA GLN A 52 48.97 -48.98 33.97
C GLN A 52 48.65 -47.54 34.40
N LEU A 53 49.46 -46.56 33.98
CA LEU A 53 49.22 -45.16 34.29
C LEU A 53 47.94 -44.64 33.60
N PHE A 54 47.72 -44.98 32.32
CA PHE A 54 46.47 -44.68 31.61
C PHE A 54 45.27 -45.32 32.31
N SER A 55 45.33 -46.60 32.68
CA SER A 55 44.22 -47.26 33.38
C SER A 55 43.89 -46.61 34.73
N ILE A 56 44.89 -46.14 35.48
CA ILE A 56 44.67 -45.38 36.72
C ILE A 56 44.05 -44.00 36.42
N VAL A 57 44.54 -43.29 35.40
CA VAL A 57 43.98 -41.99 34.98
C VAL A 57 42.53 -42.13 34.51
N ASP A 58 42.21 -43.12 33.67
CA ASP A 58 40.85 -43.40 33.21
C ASP A 58 39.93 -43.76 34.38
N THR A 59 40.40 -44.54 35.35
CA THR A 59 39.64 -44.84 36.58
C THR A 59 39.40 -43.59 37.42
N PHE A 60 40.39 -42.69 37.50
CA PHE A 60 40.26 -41.43 38.22
C PHE A 60 39.29 -40.47 37.52
N TYR A 61 39.35 -40.36 36.18
CA TYR A 61 38.38 -39.62 35.37
C TYR A 61 36.97 -40.22 35.47
N PHE A 62 36.83 -41.54 35.50
CA PHE A 62 35.54 -42.20 35.66
C PHE A 62 34.91 -41.89 37.03
N LEU A 63 35.69 -42.02 38.13
CA LEU A 63 35.23 -41.69 39.48
C LEU A 63 34.93 -40.19 39.67
N MET A 64 35.75 -39.31 39.06
CA MET A 64 35.54 -37.87 39.08
C MET A 64 34.29 -37.46 38.26
N SER A 65 34.08 -38.07 37.09
CA SER A 65 32.85 -37.89 36.30
C SER A 65 31.60 -38.39 37.03
N PHE A 66 31.69 -39.53 37.73
CA PHE A 66 30.58 -40.04 38.55
C PHE A 66 30.24 -39.09 39.70
N SER A 67 31.26 -38.50 40.33
CA SER A 67 31.10 -37.57 41.45
C SER A 67 30.51 -36.22 41.02
N ILE A 68 30.94 -35.69 39.86
CA ILE A 68 30.39 -34.47 39.28
C ILE A 68 28.96 -34.71 38.77
N GLY A 69 28.74 -35.80 38.02
CA GLY A 69 27.44 -36.13 37.43
C GLY A 69 26.31 -36.28 38.46
N VAL A 70 26.56 -36.89 39.62
CA VAL A 70 25.53 -37.02 40.67
C VAL A 70 25.18 -35.66 41.31
N VAL A 71 26.13 -34.73 41.42
CA VAL A 71 25.85 -33.37 41.94
C VAL A 71 25.11 -32.54 40.90
N ASP A 72 25.52 -32.58 39.62
CA ASP A 72 24.81 -31.91 38.54
C ASP A 72 23.41 -32.48 38.32
N GLU A 73 23.21 -33.81 38.32
CA GLU A 73 21.87 -34.40 38.24
C GLU A 73 21.00 -34.02 39.44
N MET A 74 21.54 -34.01 40.67
CA MET A 74 20.79 -33.56 41.85
C MET A 74 20.41 -32.08 41.75
N MET A 75 21.33 -31.22 41.30
CA MET A 75 21.08 -29.79 41.10
C MET A 75 20.11 -29.52 39.94
N VAL A 76 20.21 -30.27 38.83
CA VAL A 76 19.27 -30.23 37.71
C VAL A 76 17.90 -30.74 38.14
N ILE A 77 17.80 -31.77 39.00
CA ILE A 77 16.52 -32.25 39.55
C ILE A 77 15.92 -31.24 40.55
N LEU A 78 16.74 -30.56 41.35
CA LEU A 78 16.29 -29.50 42.26
C LEU A 78 15.83 -28.26 41.49
N LEU A 79 16.62 -27.77 40.54
CA LEU A 79 16.26 -26.68 39.63
C LEU A 79 15.05 -27.04 38.78
N ALA A 80 14.96 -28.26 38.23
CA ALA A 80 13.78 -28.71 37.49
C ALA A 80 12.55 -28.89 38.41
N ARG A 81 12.71 -29.22 39.69
CA ARG A 81 11.60 -29.20 40.67
C ARG A 81 11.17 -27.78 40.99
N GLU A 82 12.09 -26.83 41.12
CA GLU A 82 11.75 -25.43 41.37
C GLU A 82 11.13 -24.77 40.13
N GLN A 83 11.66 -25.05 38.94
CA GLN A 83 11.08 -24.63 37.66
C GLN A 83 9.73 -25.32 37.40
N ARG A 84 9.53 -26.59 37.77
CA ARG A 84 8.19 -27.22 37.73
C ARG A 84 7.24 -26.63 38.77
N LYS A 85 7.71 -26.18 39.94
CA LYS A 85 6.87 -25.43 40.89
C LYS A 85 6.49 -24.06 40.34
N LYS A 86 7.42 -23.35 39.71
CA LYS A 86 7.15 -22.06 39.04
C LYS A 86 6.22 -22.25 37.84
N LEU A 87 6.44 -23.28 37.02
CA LEU A 87 5.57 -23.64 35.91
C LEU A 87 4.17 -24.01 36.41
N ALA A 88 4.03 -24.86 37.43
CA ALA A 88 2.73 -25.22 38.01
C ALA A 88 2.02 -24.04 38.68
N ALA A 89 2.77 -23.10 39.28
CA ALA A 89 2.21 -21.85 39.80
C ALA A 89 1.72 -20.94 38.65
N ILE A 90 2.51 -20.78 37.59
CA ILE A 90 2.14 -20.03 36.38
C ILE A 90 0.98 -20.72 35.64
N GLU A 91 0.90 -22.04 35.62
CA GLU A 91 -0.22 -22.81 35.07
C GLU A 91 -1.47 -22.65 35.95
N MET A 92 -1.35 -22.58 37.28
CA MET A 92 -2.46 -22.23 38.17
C MET A 92 -2.91 -20.77 37.99
N GLU A 93 -1.99 -19.82 37.81
CA GLU A 93 -2.33 -18.42 37.49
C GLU A 93 -2.94 -18.29 36.09
N LEU A 94 -2.48 -19.07 35.11
CA LEU A 94 -3.00 -19.10 33.75
C LEU A 94 -4.39 -19.74 33.70
N ASP A 95 -4.63 -20.84 34.42
CA ASP A 95 -5.94 -21.46 34.53
C ASP A 95 -6.89 -20.66 35.44
N ALA A 96 -6.38 -19.89 36.41
CA ALA A 96 -7.16 -18.87 37.09
C ALA A 96 -7.56 -17.75 36.10
N ALA A 97 -6.63 -17.18 35.34
CA ALA A 97 -6.90 -16.15 34.33
C ALA A 97 -7.84 -16.65 33.21
N ARG A 98 -7.75 -17.92 32.82
CA ARG A 98 -8.71 -18.57 31.89
C ARG A 98 -10.10 -18.74 32.50
N LYS A 99 -10.21 -19.03 33.80
CA LYS A 99 -11.49 -19.09 34.52
C LYS A 99 -12.06 -17.70 34.85
N GLU A 100 -11.21 -16.67 34.98
CA GLU A 100 -11.61 -15.26 35.09
C GLU A 100 -12.07 -14.65 33.75
N GLY A 101 -11.77 -15.30 32.61
CA GLY A 101 -12.60 -15.23 31.40
C GLY A 101 -12.80 -13.86 30.77
N PHE A 102 -11.79 -12.97 30.81
CA PHE A 102 -11.84 -11.63 30.19
C PHE A 102 -12.96 -10.70 30.69
N VAL A 103 -13.39 -10.85 31.96
CA VAL A 103 -14.27 -9.90 32.65
C VAL A 103 -13.47 -9.02 33.63
N SER A 104 -13.88 -7.76 33.80
CA SER A 104 -13.19 -6.79 34.66
C SER A 104 -13.17 -7.20 36.13
N LYS A 105 -12.01 -7.07 36.80
CA LYS A 105 -11.90 -7.15 38.26
C LYS A 105 -12.52 -5.93 38.93
N HIS A 106 -13.84 -5.96 39.10
CA HIS A 106 -14.56 -5.20 40.13
C HIS A 106 -15.86 -5.89 40.56
N SER A 107 -15.71 -6.84 41.49
CA SER A 107 -16.67 -7.03 42.58
C SER A 107 -15.93 -7.72 43.72
N LEU A 108 -16.23 -7.35 44.98
CA LEU A 108 -15.49 -7.68 46.20
C LEU A 108 -14.14 -6.97 46.38
N ASP A 109 -14.20 -5.65 46.57
CA ASP A 109 -13.57 -5.08 47.77
C ASP A 109 -14.41 -3.91 48.30
N MET A 110 -15.19 -4.17 49.35
CA MET A 110 -15.97 -3.16 50.08
C MET A 110 -15.23 -2.82 51.37
N SER A 111 -14.11 -2.12 51.22
CA SER A 111 -13.30 -1.59 52.31
C SER A 111 -13.26 -0.05 52.22
N ASN A 112 -13.63 0.62 53.31
CA ASN A 112 -13.78 2.08 53.32
C ASN A 112 -12.44 2.79 53.12
N ASP A 113 -12.34 3.64 52.10
CA ASP A 113 -11.67 4.93 52.24
C ASP A 113 -12.41 6.03 51.46
N GLY A 114 -12.34 7.27 51.97
CA GLY A 114 -13.26 8.37 51.66
C GLY A 114 -12.96 9.15 50.38
N THR A 115 -12.50 8.51 49.31
CA THR A 115 -12.29 9.18 48.01
C THR A 115 -13.26 8.69 46.94
N HIS A 116 -13.88 9.63 46.22
CA HIS A 116 -14.81 9.29 45.15
C HIS A 116 -14.11 8.44 44.08
N PRO A 117 -14.71 7.33 43.62
CA PRO A 117 -14.11 6.51 42.57
C PRO A 117 -13.95 7.37 41.30
N LYS A 118 -12.71 7.50 40.82
CA LYS A 118 -12.42 8.28 39.61
C LYS A 118 -13.27 7.77 38.45
N LYS A 119 -14.11 8.66 37.89
CA LYS A 119 -14.88 8.40 36.67
C LYS A 119 -13.91 7.97 35.57
N ARG A 120 -14.09 6.74 35.05
CA ARG A 120 -13.28 6.21 33.96
C ARG A 120 -13.36 7.13 32.74
N LEU A 121 -12.22 7.34 32.10
CA LEU A 121 -12.08 8.20 30.93
C LEU A 121 -12.59 7.48 29.67
N LEU A 122 -13.09 8.25 28.70
CA LEU A 122 -13.45 7.73 27.39
C LEU A 122 -12.18 7.39 26.58
N ALA A 123 -11.22 8.32 26.53
CA ALA A 123 -10.04 8.15 25.69
C ALA A 123 -8.76 8.84 26.22
N VAL A 124 -7.61 8.24 25.93
CA VAL A 124 -6.29 8.91 25.98
C VAL A 124 -5.71 9.00 24.57
N ILE A 125 -5.35 10.20 24.11
CA ILE A 125 -4.89 10.48 22.75
C ILE A 125 -3.43 10.96 22.78
N GLY A 126 -2.53 10.17 22.20
CA GLY A 126 -1.10 10.48 22.06
C GLY A 126 -0.76 11.01 20.68
N ILE A 127 -0.40 12.30 20.60
CA ILE A 127 0.05 12.97 19.38
C ILE A 127 1.56 12.75 19.21
N ILE A 128 1.94 11.86 18.31
CA ILE A 128 3.34 11.47 18.09
C ILE A 128 4.08 12.59 17.34
N THR A 129 4.99 13.27 18.04
CA THR A 129 5.74 14.44 17.56
C THR A 129 7.24 14.29 17.85
N THR A 130 8.12 14.92 17.08
CA THR A 130 9.58 14.80 17.23
C THR A 130 10.23 16.13 17.65
N PHE A 131 11.55 16.11 17.84
CA PHE A 131 12.35 17.34 17.83
C PHE A 131 12.16 18.13 16.52
N GLY A 132 12.33 19.45 16.58
CA GLY A 132 12.10 20.37 15.45
C GLY A 132 10.63 20.64 15.07
N ARG A 133 9.68 19.77 15.47
CA ARG A 133 8.25 19.87 15.10
C ARG A 133 7.43 20.89 15.90
N LYS A 134 8.06 21.88 16.55
CA LYS A 134 7.36 22.87 17.39
C LYS A 134 6.21 23.60 16.66
N LYS A 135 6.44 24.00 15.40
CA LYS A 135 5.41 24.63 14.55
C LYS A 135 4.16 23.75 14.36
N ASN A 136 4.32 22.42 14.25
CA ASN A 136 3.20 21.49 14.15
C ASN A 136 2.40 21.45 15.46
N ARG A 137 3.08 21.39 16.61
CA ARG A 137 2.43 21.43 17.93
C ARG A 137 1.64 22.71 18.14
N ASP A 138 2.26 23.85 17.81
CA ASP A 138 1.61 25.17 17.92
C ASP A 138 0.45 25.33 16.94
N ALA A 139 0.52 24.74 15.74
CA ALA A 139 -0.60 24.67 14.81
C ALA A 139 -1.75 23.80 15.37
N ILE A 140 -1.46 22.65 15.97
CA ILE A 140 -2.46 21.76 16.59
C ILE A 140 -3.15 22.44 17.79
N ARG A 141 -2.38 23.08 18.68
CA ARG A 141 -2.88 23.91 19.81
C ARG A 141 -3.77 25.07 19.35
N LYS A 142 -3.57 25.57 18.14
CA LYS A 142 -4.37 26.64 17.53
C LYS A 142 -5.60 26.12 16.77
N ALA A 143 -5.52 24.91 16.20
CA ALA A 143 -6.51 24.39 15.25
C ALA A 143 -7.58 23.49 15.88
N TRP A 144 -7.21 22.64 16.84
CA TRP A 144 -8.14 21.65 17.41
C TRP A 144 -7.87 21.18 18.85
N MET A 145 -6.63 21.26 19.33
CA MET A 145 -6.29 20.83 20.71
C MET A 145 -6.47 22.00 21.69
N PRO A 146 -7.37 21.91 22.69
CA PRO A 146 -7.48 22.92 23.74
C PRO A 146 -6.19 23.04 24.57
N THR A 147 -5.99 24.17 25.22
CA THR A 147 -4.79 24.43 26.04
C THR A 147 -5.14 24.93 27.44
N GLY A 148 -4.22 24.77 28.40
CA GLY A 148 -4.38 25.30 29.76
C GLY A 148 -5.65 24.82 30.46
N ALA A 149 -6.53 25.75 30.81
CA ALA A 149 -7.79 25.45 31.51
C ALA A 149 -8.77 24.66 30.63
N ASP A 150 -8.87 24.95 29.34
CA ASP A 150 -9.80 24.27 28.43
C ASP A 150 -9.36 22.83 28.12
N LEU A 151 -8.06 22.52 28.24
CA LEU A 151 -7.54 21.14 28.16
C LEU A 151 -7.99 20.31 29.38
N LYS A 152 -7.94 20.88 30.58
CA LYS A 152 -8.50 20.24 31.78
C LYS A 152 -10.02 20.08 31.69
N LYS A 153 -10.72 21.10 31.18
CA LYS A 153 -12.17 21.04 30.93
C LYS A 153 -12.54 19.90 29.99
N LEU A 154 -11.75 19.63 28.94
CA LEU A 154 -11.94 18.48 28.05
C LEU A 154 -11.80 17.14 28.80
N GLU A 155 -10.83 17.05 29.70
CA GLU A 155 -10.60 15.87 30.55
C GLU A 155 -11.76 15.64 31.54
N ASP A 156 -12.19 16.69 32.24
CA ASP A 156 -13.25 16.62 33.25
C ASP A 156 -14.66 16.39 32.65
N GLU A 157 -15.03 17.13 31.60
CA GLU A 157 -16.36 17.05 30.99
C GLU A 157 -16.50 15.82 30.08
N LYS A 158 -15.61 15.66 29.10
CA LYS A 158 -15.71 14.62 28.06
C LYS A 158 -14.94 13.35 28.37
N GLY A 159 -14.06 13.35 29.38
CA GLY A 159 -13.23 12.19 29.70
C GLY A 159 -12.17 11.91 28.64
N ILE A 160 -11.66 12.94 27.96
CA ILE A 160 -10.66 12.78 26.88
C ILE A 160 -9.36 13.50 27.27
N VAL A 161 -8.30 12.73 27.48
CA VAL A 161 -6.93 13.24 27.68
C VAL A 161 -6.24 13.35 26.33
N VAL A 162 -5.60 14.48 26.05
CA VAL A 162 -4.81 14.70 24.82
C VAL A 162 -3.42 15.19 25.19
N ARG A 163 -2.35 14.52 24.71
CA ARG A 163 -0.95 14.88 25.01
C ARG A 163 -0.03 14.68 23.81
N PHE A 164 0.98 15.53 23.68
CA PHE A 164 2.10 15.35 22.76
C PHE A 164 3.07 14.29 23.29
N VAL A 165 3.37 13.27 22.50
CA VAL A 165 4.24 12.14 22.88
C VAL A 165 5.62 12.33 22.26
N ILE A 166 6.64 12.42 23.11
CA ILE A 166 8.04 12.55 22.72
C ILE A 166 8.95 11.80 23.69
N GLY A 167 10.01 11.17 23.18
CA GLY A 167 11.10 10.63 23.96
C GLY A 167 12.19 11.67 24.26
N ARG A 168 13.40 11.17 24.55
CA ARG A 168 14.60 11.97 24.82
C ARG A 168 15.60 11.91 23.67
N SER A 169 16.52 12.87 23.64
CA SER A 169 17.66 12.83 22.72
C SER A 169 18.65 11.73 23.13
N ALA A 170 19.52 11.30 22.21
CA ALA A 170 20.57 10.33 22.50
C ALA A 170 21.61 10.82 23.52
N ASN A 171 21.62 12.13 23.83
CA ASN A 171 22.51 12.77 24.79
C ASN A 171 21.66 13.48 25.86
N HIS A 172 21.05 12.70 26.76
CA HIS A 172 20.10 13.18 27.77
C HIS A 172 20.49 14.53 28.40
N GLY A 173 19.56 15.49 28.35
CA GLY A 173 19.73 16.84 28.87
C GLY A 173 20.54 17.77 27.96
N ASP A 174 20.65 17.50 26.66
CA ASP A 174 21.20 18.42 25.65
C ASP A 174 20.27 19.62 25.36
N SER A 175 20.54 20.36 24.28
CA SER A 175 19.67 21.48 23.86
C SER A 175 18.28 21.05 23.40
N LEU A 176 18.13 19.84 22.84
CA LEU A 176 16.85 19.34 22.33
C LEU A 176 15.91 18.97 23.48
N ASP A 177 16.42 18.21 24.45
CA ASP A 177 15.68 17.90 25.67
C ASP A 177 15.28 19.18 26.43
N ARG A 178 16.21 20.14 26.57
CA ARG A 178 15.93 21.42 27.26
C ARG A 178 14.88 22.27 26.56
N GLU A 179 14.76 22.22 25.23
CA GLU A 179 13.69 22.93 24.53
C GLU A 179 12.32 22.32 24.88
N ILE A 180 12.22 20.98 24.88
CA ILE A 180 11.00 20.26 25.25
C ILE A 180 10.66 20.46 26.72
N ASP A 181 11.62 20.37 27.64
CA ASP A 181 11.40 20.65 29.07
C ASP A 181 10.99 22.11 29.30
N SER A 182 11.47 23.06 28.50
CA SER A 182 11.06 24.46 28.56
C SER A 182 9.63 24.66 28.03
N GLU A 183 9.28 24.00 26.93
CA GLU A 183 7.92 24.04 26.36
C GLU A 183 6.90 23.38 27.29
N ASN A 184 7.17 22.17 27.78
CA ASN A 184 6.28 21.43 28.66
C ASN A 184 6.05 22.14 30.02
N ARG A 185 7.04 22.88 30.54
CA ARG A 185 6.85 23.74 31.73
C ARG A 185 5.92 24.94 31.49
N GLN A 186 5.66 25.30 30.24
CA GLN A 186 4.74 26.39 29.87
C GLN A 186 3.35 25.85 29.49
N THR A 187 3.29 24.70 28.80
CA THR A 187 2.05 24.14 28.23
C THR A 187 1.43 23.02 29.06
N ASN A 188 2.24 22.25 29.79
CA ASN A 188 1.86 21.06 30.56
C ASN A 188 1.03 20.05 29.73
N ASP A 189 1.39 19.87 28.45
CA ASP A 189 0.64 19.10 27.47
C ASP A 189 1.44 17.95 26.82
N PHE A 190 2.59 17.57 27.38
CA PHE A 190 3.38 16.42 26.93
C PHE A 190 3.21 15.16 27.81
N ILE A 191 3.38 14.00 27.16
CA ILE A 191 3.92 12.78 27.74
C ILE A 191 5.37 12.70 27.26
N VAL A 192 6.31 12.81 28.20
CA VAL A 192 7.74 12.61 27.93
C VAL A 192 8.12 11.19 28.35
N LEU A 193 8.69 10.43 27.42
CA LEU A 193 9.06 9.03 27.61
C LEU A 193 10.57 8.95 27.88
N ASP A 194 10.97 9.09 29.14
CA ASP A 194 12.39 9.22 29.52
C ASP A 194 13.27 8.03 29.09
N ASP A 195 12.74 6.79 29.14
CA ASP A 195 13.44 5.57 28.70
C ASP A 195 13.44 5.35 27.16
N GLN A 196 12.85 6.27 26.38
CA GLN A 196 12.71 6.13 24.92
C GLN A 196 13.56 7.18 24.19
N MET A 197 14.54 6.71 23.42
CA MET A 197 15.27 7.57 22.48
C MET A 197 14.38 7.97 21.29
N GLU A 198 14.43 9.23 20.88
CA GLU A 198 13.88 9.72 19.60
C GLU A 198 14.82 9.40 18.43
N SER A 199 14.38 8.51 17.53
CA SER A 199 14.90 8.44 16.17
C SER A 199 13.79 8.00 15.20
N PRO A 200 13.94 8.19 13.88
CA PRO A 200 12.97 7.72 12.89
C PRO A 200 12.73 6.19 12.96
N GLU A 201 13.80 5.43 13.22
CA GLU A 201 13.80 3.96 13.30
C GLU A 201 13.14 3.46 14.59
N GLU A 202 13.12 4.30 15.63
CA GLU A 202 12.55 4.00 16.95
C GLU A 202 11.04 4.29 17.06
N ARG A 203 10.40 4.82 16.00
CA ARG A 203 8.97 5.23 15.99
C ARG A 203 8.02 4.15 16.52
N SER A 204 8.19 2.91 16.08
CA SER A 204 7.36 1.77 16.53
C SER A 204 7.58 1.41 18.00
N ARG A 205 8.81 1.57 18.52
CA ARG A 205 9.10 1.34 19.94
C ARG A 205 8.51 2.45 20.79
N LYS A 206 8.68 3.71 20.39
CA LYS A 206 8.04 4.89 21.02
C LYS A 206 6.53 4.73 21.15
N ILE A 207 5.85 4.22 20.13
CA ILE A 207 4.40 4.04 20.15
C ILE A 207 3.99 2.88 21.07
N LYS A 208 4.77 1.78 21.12
CA LYS A 208 4.59 0.76 22.16
C LYS A 208 4.78 1.34 23.57
N SER A 209 5.85 2.11 23.80
CA SER A 209 6.16 2.78 25.07
C SER A 209 5.09 3.78 25.50
N PHE A 210 4.49 4.52 24.56
CA PHE A 210 3.31 5.37 24.80
C PHE A 210 2.11 4.55 25.31
N PHE A 211 1.75 3.46 24.63
CA PHE A 211 0.61 2.63 25.03
C PHE A 211 0.82 2.01 26.42
N VAL A 212 2.04 1.60 26.75
CA VAL A 212 2.43 1.14 28.10
C VAL A 212 2.23 2.25 29.13
N HIS A 213 2.88 3.40 28.94
CA HIS A 213 2.80 4.54 29.85
C HIS A 213 1.37 5.04 30.04
N ALA A 214 0.56 5.06 28.97
CA ALA A 214 -0.80 5.57 29.00
C ALA A 214 -1.73 4.69 29.85
N VAL A 215 -1.67 3.36 29.74
CA VAL A 215 -2.52 2.44 30.54
C VAL A 215 -2.02 2.31 31.99
N GLU A 216 -0.76 2.64 32.27
CA GLU A 216 -0.21 2.69 33.62
C GLU A 216 -0.60 3.98 34.38
N ASN A 217 -0.91 5.08 33.67
CA ASN A 217 -1.20 6.39 34.27
C ASN A 217 -2.68 6.83 34.20
N TRP A 218 -3.48 6.32 33.26
CA TRP A 218 -4.88 6.72 33.06
C TRP A 218 -5.81 5.52 32.90
N ASP A 219 -6.91 5.47 33.66
CA ASP A 219 -7.98 4.48 33.47
C ASP A 219 -8.96 4.96 32.38
N ALA A 220 -8.77 4.49 31.15
CA ALA A 220 -9.63 4.80 30.01
C ALA A 220 -10.15 3.54 29.29
N GLU A 221 -11.27 3.68 28.57
CA GLU A 221 -11.82 2.62 27.71
C GLU A 221 -11.07 2.51 26.36
N PHE A 222 -10.58 3.62 25.82
CA PHE A 222 -9.82 3.67 24.57
C PHE A 222 -8.49 4.41 24.71
N TYR A 223 -7.52 4.01 23.88
CA TYR A 223 -6.24 4.70 23.75
C TYR A 223 -5.97 4.85 22.25
N ALA A 224 -5.64 6.07 21.83
CA ALA A 224 -5.48 6.43 20.43
C ALA A 224 -4.10 7.02 20.16
N LYS A 225 -3.53 6.64 19.01
CA LYS A 225 -2.30 7.20 18.46
C LYS A 225 -2.66 8.05 17.25
N ILE A 226 -2.12 9.27 17.17
CA ILE A 226 -2.30 10.23 16.08
C ILE A 226 -0.94 10.88 15.73
N ASN A 227 -0.70 11.28 14.48
CA ASN A 227 0.53 12.00 14.09
C ASN A 227 0.40 13.52 14.31
N ASP A 228 1.54 14.23 14.35
CA ASP A 228 1.57 15.70 14.43
C ASP A 228 1.31 16.46 13.11
N ASP A 229 0.84 15.76 12.07
CA ASP A 229 0.40 16.29 10.78
C ASP A 229 -1.10 16.06 10.48
N VAL A 230 -1.89 15.74 11.51
CA VAL A 230 -3.32 15.39 11.40
C VAL A 230 -4.21 16.43 12.12
N TYR A 231 -5.33 16.78 11.50
CA TYR A 231 -6.41 17.55 12.12
C TYR A 231 -7.39 16.61 12.84
N LEU A 232 -7.93 16.95 14.01
CA LEU A 232 -8.89 16.08 14.72
C LEU A 232 -10.16 16.81 15.18
N ASN A 233 -11.32 16.32 14.74
CA ASN A 233 -12.60 16.66 15.38
C ASN A 233 -12.81 15.76 16.61
N ILE A 234 -12.53 16.32 17.79
CA ILE A 234 -12.58 15.59 19.07
C ILE A 234 -13.99 15.09 19.39
N ASP A 235 -15.04 15.86 19.09
CA ASP A 235 -16.43 15.48 19.33
C ASP A 235 -16.88 14.31 18.45
N ASN A 236 -16.51 14.33 17.16
CA ASN A 236 -16.80 13.22 16.25
C ASN A 236 -16.04 11.94 16.66
N LEU A 237 -14.76 12.06 17.06
CA LEU A 237 -14.01 10.92 17.60
C LEU A 237 -14.68 10.39 18.88
N GLY A 238 -15.08 11.26 19.80
CA GLY A 238 -15.78 10.90 21.03
C GLY A 238 -17.08 10.12 20.75
N ALA A 239 -17.86 10.54 19.75
CA ALA A 239 -19.06 9.84 19.31
C ALA A 239 -18.74 8.45 18.72
N ILE A 240 -17.75 8.34 17.83
CA ILE A 240 -17.33 7.06 17.23
C ILE A 240 -16.87 6.07 18.31
N LEU A 241 -15.99 6.51 19.23
CA LEU A 241 -15.51 5.67 20.33
C LEU A 241 -16.66 5.26 21.27
N SER A 242 -17.57 6.19 21.59
CA SER A 242 -18.76 5.89 22.41
C SER A 242 -19.67 4.82 21.79
N SER A 243 -19.78 4.79 20.45
CA SER A 243 -20.54 3.75 19.72
C SER A 243 -19.90 2.36 19.78
N HIS A 244 -18.73 2.22 20.41
CA HIS A 244 -17.92 1.00 20.47
C HIS A 244 -17.63 0.49 21.89
N LEU A 245 -18.20 1.12 22.92
CA LEU A 245 -18.07 0.72 24.33
C LEU A 245 -18.61 -0.71 24.60
N ASP A 246 -19.42 -1.27 23.70
CA ASP A 246 -19.91 -2.65 23.73
C ASP A 246 -18.84 -3.71 23.38
N LYS A 247 -17.69 -3.32 22.80
CA LYS A 247 -16.69 -4.24 22.25
C LYS A 247 -15.42 -4.27 23.12
N PRO A 248 -15.19 -5.32 23.94
CA PRO A 248 -14.04 -5.36 24.86
C PRO A 248 -12.68 -5.50 24.15
N ARG A 249 -12.67 -5.98 22.89
CA ARG A 249 -11.47 -6.11 22.04
C ARG A 249 -11.76 -5.54 20.64
N VAL A 250 -11.51 -4.25 20.46
CA VAL A 250 -11.72 -3.56 19.19
C VAL A 250 -10.52 -2.70 18.80
N TYR A 251 -10.16 -2.78 17.52
CA TYR A 251 -9.12 -2.00 16.85
C TYR A 251 -9.81 -1.18 15.76
N ILE A 252 -9.64 0.15 15.80
CA ILE A 252 -10.45 1.12 15.05
C ILE A 252 -9.52 2.01 14.23
N GLY A 253 -9.80 2.16 12.94
CA GLY A 253 -9.14 3.13 12.07
C GLY A 253 -9.36 2.85 10.59
N CYS A 254 -8.57 3.47 9.73
CA CYS A 254 -8.57 3.18 8.29
C CYS A 254 -7.84 1.84 8.03
N MET A 255 -8.59 0.75 7.88
CA MET A 255 -8.05 -0.61 7.81
C MET A 255 -7.49 -0.94 6.42
N LYS A 256 -6.25 -1.44 6.39
CA LYS A 256 -5.48 -1.71 5.17
C LYS A 256 -4.84 -3.10 5.22
N SER A 257 -4.55 -3.60 4.02
CA SER A 257 -3.73 -4.78 3.71
C SER A 257 -3.20 -4.58 2.29
N GLY A 258 -2.01 -5.10 1.96
CA GLY A 258 -1.37 -4.84 0.67
C GLY A 258 0.01 -5.47 0.57
N GLU A 259 0.79 -5.08 -0.44
CA GLU A 259 2.16 -5.58 -0.65
C GLU A 259 3.16 -4.95 0.33
N VAL A 260 4.15 -5.73 0.74
CA VAL A 260 5.27 -5.32 1.59
C VAL A 260 6.40 -4.78 0.73
N ILE A 261 6.78 -3.53 0.98
CA ILE A 261 7.87 -2.85 0.29
C ILE A 261 9.20 -3.53 0.67
N SER A 262 9.67 -4.43 -0.20
CA SER A 262 10.86 -5.27 0.01
C SER A 262 12.10 -4.77 -0.73
N GLU A 263 12.01 -3.62 -1.40
CA GLU A 263 13.13 -2.95 -2.06
C GLU A 263 13.74 -1.86 -1.17
N PRO A 264 15.03 -1.92 -0.80
CA PRO A 264 15.67 -0.96 0.11
C PRO A 264 15.70 0.50 -0.38
N THR A 265 15.50 0.72 -1.68
CA THR A 265 15.47 2.03 -2.34
C THR A 265 14.11 2.73 -2.25
N LEU A 266 13.03 2.00 -1.94
CA LEU A 266 11.67 2.54 -1.94
C LEU A 266 11.30 3.12 -0.58
N LYS A 267 10.54 4.22 -0.62
CA LYS A 267 9.93 4.80 0.58
C LYS A 267 9.03 3.76 1.23
N TRP A 268 9.16 3.61 2.56
CA TRP A 268 8.49 2.60 3.38
C TRP A 268 9.02 1.16 3.27
N TYR A 269 10.26 0.96 2.82
CA TYR A 269 10.98 -0.32 2.95
C TYR A 269 10.84 -0.93 4.35
N GLU A 270 10.61 -2.24 4.41
CA GLU A 270 10.56 -3.03 5.65
C GLU A 270 11.69 -4.08 5.65
N PRO A 271 12.78 -3.89 6.43
CA PRO A 271 13.88 -4.86 6.53
C PRO A 271 13.47 -6.29 6.90
N ASP A 272 12.38 -6.45 7.64
CA ASP A 272 11.81 -7.75 8.01
C ASP A 272 10.80 -8.31 6.99
N TRP A 273 10.76 -7.80 5.74
CA TRP A 273 9.76 -8.16 4.72
C TRP A 273 9.56 -9.67 4.50
N TRP A 274 10.61 -10.48 4.71
CA TRP A 274 10.59 -11.93 4.58
C TRP A 274 9.72 -12.63 5.64
N LYS A 275 9.39 -11.96 6.74
CA LYS A 275 8.49 -12.47 7.79
C LYS A 275 7.00 -12.42 7.40
N PHE A 276 6.66 -11.80 6.28
CA PHE A 276 5.30 -11.63 5.78
C PHE A 276 4.89 -12.71 4.74
N GLY A 277 5.66 -13.80 4.69
CA GLY A 277 5.44 -14.93 3.78
C GLY A 277 5.85 -14.66 2.33
N ASP A 278 5.82 -15.71 1.51
CA ASP A 278 6.30 -15.67 0.11
C ASP A 278 5.50 -14.69 -0.76
N GLY A 279 4.21 -14.52 -0.45
CA GLY A 279 3.32 -13.53 -1.08
C GLY A 279 3.54 -12.08 -0.62
N LYS A 280 4.53 -11.83 0.27
CA LYS A 280 4.96 -10.51 0.75
C LYS A 280 3.80 -9.56 1.03
N SER A 281 2.85 -9.94 1.90
CA SER A 281 1.66 -9.12 2.16
C SER A 281 1.52 -8.71 3.62
N TYR A 282 1.29 -7.41 3.84
CA TYR A 282 0.92 -6.88 5.14
C TYR A 282 -0.44 -7.44 5.55
N PHE A 283 -0.47 -8.11 6.69
CA PHE A 283 -1.69 -8.44 7.43
C PHE A 283 -2.54 -7.18 7.69
N ARG A 284 -3.80 -7.39 8.08
CA ARG A 284 -4.74 -6.28 8.30
C ARG A 284 -4.27 -5.38 9.45
N HIS A 285 -4.09 -4.10 9.17
CA HIS A 285 -3.64 -3.07 10.13
C HIS A 285 -4.37 -1.74 9.88
N ALA A 286 -4.42 -0.85 10.86
CA ALA A 286 -4.99 0.48 10.69
C ALA A 286 -3.90 1.51 10.31
N SER A 287 -4.11 2.26 9.23
CA SER A 287 -3.16 3.21 8.64
C SER A 287 -2.50 4.14 9.67
N GLY A 288 -1.16 4.27 9.60
CA GLY A 288 -0.28 4.96 10.56
C GLY A 288 -0.41 6.48 10.69
N ASN A 289 -1.58 7.05 10.40
CA ASN A 289 -1.92 8.46 10.64
C ASN A 289 -2.74 8.60 11.93
N MET A 290 -3.78 7.78 12.10
CA MET A 290 -4.55 7.68 13.32
C MET A 290 -5.19 6.29 13.48
N TYR A 291 -5.13 5.74 14.69
CA TYR A 291 -5.92 4.57 15.09
C TYR A 291 -6.20 4.59 16.60
N ALA A 292 -7.28 3.90 17.01
CA ALA A 292 -7.65 3.71 18.40
C ALA A 292 -7.80 2.22 18.74
N ILE A 293 -7.44 1.85 19.96
CA ILE A 293 -7.55 0.49 20.48
C ILE A 293 -8.21 0.49 21.85
N SER A 294 -9.11 -0.47 22.07
CA SER A 294 -9.75 -0.69 23.37
C SER A 294 -8.73 -1.09 24.44
N ARG A 295 -8.98 -0.66 25.68
CA ARG A 295 -8.23 -0.96 26.90
C ARG A 295 -7.62 -2.36 26.96
N ALA A 296 -8.39 -3.41 26.68
CA ALA A 296 -7.91 -4.80 26.78
C ALA A 296 -6.71 -5.09 25.85
N LEU A 297 -6.64 -4.45 24.68
CA LEU A 297 -5.52 -4.58 23.75
C LEU A 297 -4.29 -3.83 24.25
N VAL A 298 -4.49 -2.71 24.96
CA VAL A 298 -3.41 -1.91 25.55
C VAL A 298 -2.84 -2.58 26.80
N GLN A 299 -3.70 -3.21 27.61
CA GLN A 299 -3.29 -4.09 28.69
C GLN A 299 -2.51 -5.30 28.15
N PHE A 300 -2.95 -5.92 27.05
CA PHE A 300 -2.19 -6.95 26.36
C PHE A 300 -0.82 -6.45 25.88
N ILE A 301 -0.75 -5.24 25.29
CA ILE A 301 0.53 -4.61 24.90
C ILE A 301 1.45 -4.42 26.11
N SER A 302 0.94 -3.94 27.24
CA SER A 302 1.76 -3.69 28.42
C SER A 302 2.26 -4.97 29.08
N ILE A 303 1.40 -5.99 29.24
CA ILE A 303 1.78 -7.29 29.79
C ILE A 303 2.84 -7.99 28.92
N ASN A 304 2.70 -7.92 27.60
CA ASN A 304 3.57 -8.63 26.66
C ASN A 304 4.70 -7.74 26.08
N ARG A 305 4.96 -6.57 26.67
CA ARG A 305 5.82 -5.52 26.08
C ARG A 305 7.24 -5.96 25.68
N SER A 306 7.79 -6.95 26.38
CA SER A 306 9.10 -7.54 26.12
C SER A 306 9.14 -8.49 24.92
N ILE A 307 8.04 -9.21 24.62
CA ILE A 307 7.97 -10.22 23.55
C ILE A 307 7.32 -9.70 22.26
N LEU A 308 6.56 -8.61 22.32
CA LEU A 308 5.92 -8.03 21.14
C LEU A 308 6.94 -7.41 20.17
N ARG A 309 7.10 -8.03 19.00
CA ARG A 309 7.95 -7.58 17.89
C ARG A 309 7.54 -6.19 17.41
N THR A 310 8.51 -5.34 17.12
CA THR A 310 8.31 -4.10 16.37
C THR A 310 8.86 -4.27 14.97
N PHE A 311 8.09 -3.81 13.98
CA PHE A 311 8.48 -3.59 12.60
C PHE A 311 8.88 -2.11 12.41
N VAL A 312 9.39 -1.71 11.25
CA VAL A 312 9.81 -0.30 11.03
C VAL A 312 8.62 0.65 11.07
N HIS A 313 7.45 0.21 10.59
CA HIS A 313 6.22 1.01 10.61
C HIS A 313 5.36 0.67 11.83
N ASP A 314 4.77 1.69 12.46
CA ASP A 314 4.08 1.56 13.74
C ASP A 314 2.64 1.04 13.65
N ASP A 315 2.01 1.21 12.49
CA ASP A 315 0.75 0.60 12.11
C ASP A 315 0.90 -0.90 11.83
N VAL A 316 1.92 -1.25 11.05
CA VAL A 316 2.34 -2.65 10.83
C VAL A 316 2.70 -3.31 12.17
N SER A 317 3.42 -2.61 13.05
CA SER A 317 3.70 -3.10 14.40
C SER A 317 2.42 -3.36 15.19
N ALA A 318 1.49 -2.39 15.25
CA ALA A 318 0.23 -2.55 15.98
C ALA A 318 -0.63 -3.69 15.44
N GLY A 319 -0.79 -3.81 14.12
CA GLY A 319 -1.51 -4.93 13.50
C GLY A 319 -0.89 -6.29 13.85
N SER A 320 0.44 -6.38 13.89
CA SER A 320 1.15 -7.63 14.20
C SER A 320 0.83 -8.18 15.59
N TRP A 321 0.57 -7.30 16.57
CA TRP A 321 0.28 -7.67 17.95
C TRP A 321 -1.11 -8.31 18.11
N PHE A 322 -2.00 -8.15 17.12
CA PHE A 322 -3.39 -8.56 17.20
C PHE A 322 -3.76 -9.74 16.30
N ILE A 323 -2.86 -10.21 15.42
CA ILE A 323 -3.12 -11.33 14.48
C ILE A 323 -3.57 -12.61 15.22
N GLY A 324 -2.92 -12.92 16.35
CA GLY A 324 -3.21 -14.09 17.17
C GLY A 324 -4.35 -13.91 18.17
N LEU A 325 -5.12 -12.82 18.10
CA LEU A 325 -6.14 -12.46 19.06
C LEU A 325 -7.52 -12.30 18.38
N ASP A 326 -8.57 -12.65 19.11
CA ASP A 326 -9.96 -12.36 18.72
C ASP A 326 -10.24 -10.86 18.87
N VAL A 327 -9.93 -10.08 17.82
CA VAL A 327 -10.05 -8.61 17.79
C VAL A 327 -10.98 -8.17 16.67
N LYS A 328 -12.02 -7.41 17.03
CA LYS A 328 -12.89 -6.78 16.05
C LYS A 328 -12.16 -5.62 15.38
N HIS A 329 -11.76 -5.81 14.12
CA HIS A 329 -11.16 -4.79 13.29
C HIS A 329 -12.27 -3.96 12.63
N VAL A 330 -12.43 -2.69 13.02
CA VAL A 330 -13.42 -1.78 12.43
C VAL A 330 -12.72 -0.82 11.47
N ASN A 331 -13.21 -0.78 10.23
CA ASN A 331 -12.84 0.24 9.28
C ASN A 331 -13.74 1.46 9.47
N GLU A 332 -13.18 2.57 9.94
CA GLU A 332 -13.88 3.85 10.06
C GLU A 332 -13.30 4.84 9.06
N ASP A 333 -14.03 5.13 7.98
CA ASP A 333 -13.63 6.10 6.96
C ASP A 333 -13.43 7.55 7.50
N PRO A 334 -14.08 7.99 8.60
CA PRO A 334 -13.69 9.22 9.30
C PRO A 334 -12.21 9.27 9.73
N PHE A 335 -11.54 8.13 9.97
CA PHE A 335 -10.09 8.10 10.26
C PHE A 335 -9.23 8.28 9.00
N ALA A 336 -9.79 8.16 7.80
CA ALA A 336 -9.12 8.48 6.54
C ALA A 336 -9.32 9.94 6.12
N LEU A 337 -10.45 10.56 6.50
CA LEU A 337 -10.85 11.93 6.15
C LEU A 337 -10.03 13.05 6.84
N LEU A 338 -9.14 12.71 7.77
CA LEU A 338 -8.41 13.68 8.60
C LEU A 338 -6.99 14.01 8.11
N LEU A 339 -6.63 13.52 6.92
CA LEU A 339 -5.37 13.82 6.22
C LEU A 339 -5.36 15.25 5.62
N VAL A 340 -5.21 16.25 6.47
CA VAL A 340 -4.94 17.64 6.09
C VAL A 340 -3.53 18.01 6.52
N ASP A 341 -2.57 17.88 5.60
CA ASP A 341 -1.16 18.19 5.83
C ASP A 341 -0.98 19.67 6.24
N LEU A 342 -0.59 19.87 7.50
CA LEU A 342 -0.43 21.20 8.12
C LEU A 342 0.75 22.01 7.57
N THR A 343 1.51 21.51 6.58
CA THR A 343 2.67 22.23 6.01
C THR A 343 2.35 23.13 4.81
N LEU A 344 1.14 23.03 4.22
CA LEU A 344 0.73 23.90 3.11
C LEU A 344 0.11 25.23 3.61
N PRO A 345 0.48 26.39 3.02
CA PRO A 345 -0.16 27.66 3.35
C PRO A 345 -1.64 27.64 2.93
N ALA A 346 -2.48 28.38 3.66
CA ALA A 346 -3.92 28.40 3.46
C ALA A 346 -4.31 28.88 2.04
N CYS A 347 -4.60 27.92 1.17
CA CYS A 347 -5.25 28.10 -0.12
C CYS A 347 -6.70 27.62 0.01
N ASP A 348 -7.65 28.31 -0.63
CA ASP A 348 -9.10 28.14 -0.41
C ASP A 348 -9.53 26.65 -0.38
N GLN A 349 -10.02 26.20 0.79
CA GLN A 349 -10.57 24.86 0.96
C GLN A 349 -11.93 24.73 0.24
N LYS A 350 -11.86 24.52 -1.08
CA LYS A 350 -13.01 24.11 -1.89
C LYS A 350 -13.25 22.62 -1.70
N SER A 351 -14.52 22.23 -1.64
CA SER A 351 -14.93 20.83 -1.52
C SER A 351 -14.28 19.96 -2.59
N ALA A 352 -13.91 18.72 -2.22
CA ALA A 352 -13.44 17.70 -3.14
C ALA A 352 -14.49 17.36 -4.23
N VAL A 353 -15.77 17.58 -3.93
CA VAL A 353 -16.89 17.53 -4.87
C VAL A 353 -17.68 18.82 -4.74
N GLU A 354 -17.61 19.67 -5.77
CA GLU A 354 -18.19 21.03 -5.82
C GLU A 354 -19.29 21.08 -6.90
N PRO A 355 -20.58 20.96 -6.52
CA PRO A 355 -21.70 21.21 -7.42
C PRO A 355 -21.69 22.66 -7.91
N THR A 356 -21.95 22.87 -9.19
CA THR A 356 -21.91 24.20 -9.82
C THR A 356 -22.83 24.28 -11.04
N LYS A 357 -22.92 25.45 -11.66
CA LYS A 357 -23.67 25.66 -12.91
C LYS A 357 -22.79 26.38 -13.93
N ASP A 358 -22.99 26.08 -15.21
CA ASP A 358 -22.35 26.82 -16.29
C ASP A 358 -23.06 28.16 -16.59
N ARG A 359 -22.51 28.93 -17.53
CA ARG A 359 -23.06 30.21 -18.01
C ARG A 359 -24.48 30.11 -18.62
N ASN A 360 -24.96 28.91 -18.92
CA ASN A 360 -26.31 28.64 -19.45
C ASN A 360 -27.25 28.08 -18.37
N GLY A 361 -26.77 27.93 -17.12
CA GLY A 361 -27.53 27.37 -16.00
C GLY A 361 -27.52 25.84 -15.92
N VAL A 362 -26.78 25.15 -16.80
CA VAL A 362 -26.66 23.69 -16.82
C VAL A 362 -25.86 23.23 -15.60
N ASP A 363 -26.40 22.28 -14.84
CA ASP A 363 -25.74 21.71 -13.66
C ASP A 363 -24.48 20.92 -14.03
N GLN A 364 -23.44 21.11 -13.22
CA GLN A 364 -22.14 20.46 -13.35
C GLN A 364 -21.60 20.09 -11.97
N VAL A 365 -20.61 19.20 -11.94
CA VAL A 365 -19.86 18.83 -10.74
C VAL A 365 -18.38 19.00 -11.04
N VAL A 366 -17.67 19.73 -10.18
CA VAL A 366 -16.21 19.80 -10.19
C VAL A 366 -15.66 18.84 -9.14
N LEU A 367 -14.86 17.87 -9.58
CA LEU A 367 -14.02 17.05 -8.71
C LEU A 367 -12.68 17.77 -8.50
N ARG A 368 -12.15 17.75 -7.28
CA ARG A 368 -10.83 18.29 -6.92
C ARG A 368 -10.09 17.26 -6.08
N ASN A 369 -8.81 17.01 -6.40
CA ASN A 369 -7.95 16.19 -5.54
C ASN A 369 -7.10 17.06 -4.59
N PRO A 370 -6.55 16.51 -3.50
CA PRO A 370 -5.74 17.29 -2.54
C PRO A 370 -4.46 17.93 -3.09
N ARG A 371 -4.00 17.56 -4.30
CA ARG A 371 -2.84 18.17 -4.96
C ARG A 371 -3.20 19.34 -5.89
N GLY A 372 -4.49 19.64 -6.06
CA GLY A 372 -4.97 20.73 -6.93
C GLY A 372 -5.40 20.29 -8.34
N ALA A 373 -5.22 19.02 -8.71
CA ALA A 373 -5.78 18.50 -9.96
C ALA A 373 -7.31 18.54 -9.90
N SER A 374 -7.98 18.71 -11.05
CA SER A 374 -9.44 18.83 -11.09
C SER A 374 -10.06 18.23 -12.35
N ALA A 375 -11.33 17.85 -12.27
CA ALA A 375 -12.13 17.43 -13.41
C ALA A 375 -13.52 18.06 -13.32
N ARG A 376 -14.14 18.38 -14.46
CA ARG A 376 -15.47 19.02 -14.52
C ARG A 376 -16.41 18.17 -15.35
N ILE A 377 -17.51 17.74 -14.76
CA ILE A 377 -18.51 16.85 -15.36
C ILE A 377 -19.81 17.62 -15.51
N SER A 378 -20.35 17.65 -16.73
CA SER A 378 -21.66 18.21 -17.03
C SER A 378 -22.75 17.16 -16.81
N LEU A 379 -23.82 17.51 -16.08
CA LEU A 379 -24.99 16.64 -15.97
C LEU A 379 -25.71 16.49 -17.32
N HIS A 380 -25.63 17.51 -18.20
CA HIS A 380 -25.94 17.32 -19.61
C HIS A 380 -24.87 16.41 -20.26
N GLY A 381 -25.31 15.25 -20.71
CA GLY A 381 -24.52 14.23 -21.39
C GLY A 381 -23.74 13.27 -20.48
N GLY A 382 -23.73 13.48 -19.16
CA GLY A 382 -22.84 12.75 -18.23
C GLY A 382 -21.36 13.02 -18.53
N GLN A 383 -21.09 14.17 -19.15
CA GLN A 383 -19.94 14.39 -20.00
C GLN A 383 -18.83 15.10 -19.23
N VAL A 384 -17.65 14.47 -19.12
CA VAL A 384 -16.45 15.16 -18.61
C VAL A 384 -16.05 16.21 -19.65
N LEU A 385 -16.01 17.49 -19.27
CA LEU A 385 -15.69 18.62 -20.15
C LEU A 385 -14.27 19.18 -19.96
N SER A 386 -13.59 18.76 -18.89
CA SER A 386 -12.27 19.28 -18.51
C SER A 386 -11.64 18.33 -17.49
N TRP A 387 -10.33 18.17 -17.59
CA TRP A 387 -9.49 17.39 -16.70
C TRP A 387 -8.11 18.03 -16.70
N ARG A 388 -7.65 18.44 -15.50
CA ARG A 388 -6.46 19.27 -15.31
C ARG A 388 -5.48 18.66 -14.34
N THR A 389 -4.20 18.82 -14.63
CA THR A 389 -3.11 18.47 -13.71
C THR A 389 -3.13 19.32 -12.44
N ASP A 390 -2.33 18.94 -11.45
CA ASP A 390 -2.05 19.77 -10.27
C ASP A 390 -1.38 21.12 -10.60
N ARG A 391 -0.79 21.25 -11.80
CA ARG A 391 -0.27 22.50 -12.36
C ARG A 391 -1.31 23.32 -13.13
N GLY A 392 -2.55 22.84 -13.22
CA GLY A 392 -3.67 23.54 -13.90
C GLY A 392 -3.70 23.40 -15.43
N GLU A 393 -2.76 22.64 -16.01
CA GLU A 393 -2.69 22.28 -17.43
C GLU A 393 -3.92 21.47 -17.85
N GLU A 394 -4.55 21.81 -18.98
CA GLU A 394 -5.72 21.10 -19.50
C GLU A 394 -5.32 19.89 -20.35
N LEU A 395 -5.89 18.73 -20.06
CA LEU A 395 -5.61 17.46 -20.73
C LEU A 395 -6.72 17.05 -21.72
N LEU A 396 -7.92 17.62 -21.58
CA LEU A 396 -9.06 17.41 -22.48
C LEU A 396 -9.33 18.65 -23.32
N PHE A 397 -9.46 18.46 -24.63
CA PHE A 397 -9.82 19.52 -25.56
C PHE A 397 -11.32 19.80 -25.53
N THR A 398 -11.70 21.08 -25.60
CA THR A 398 -13.07 21.51 -25.93
C THR A 398 -13.02 22.65 -26.92
N SER A 399 -13.89 22.60 -27.94
CA SER A 399 -13.83 23.51 -29.07
C SER A 399 -14.08 24.97 -28.71
N SER A 400 -13.36 25.85 -29.39
CA SER A 400 -13.56 27.31 -29.35
C SER A 400 -14.99 27.73 -29.76
N LYS A 401 -15.69 26.93 -30.59
CA LYS A 401 -17.10 27.13 -30.98
C LYS A 401 -18.08 26.16 -30.30
N ALA A 402 -17.67 25.42 -29.27
CA ALA A 402 -18.52 24.41 -28.64
C ALA A 402 -19.84 25.01 -28.11
N ILE A 403 -20.95 24.35 -28.45
CA ILE A 403 -22.29 24.72 -27.98
C ILE A 403 -22.55 24.02 -26.64
N PHE A 404 -22.67 24.80 -25.56
CA PHE A 404 -22.91 24.31 -24.20
C PHE A 404 -24.40 24.29 -23.81
N LYS A 405 -25.30 24.16 -24.80
CA LYS A 405 -26.75 24.27 -24.61
C LYS A 405 -27.46 22.97 -25.02
N PRO A 406 -28.23 22.32 -24.12
CA PRO A 406 -29.06 21.17 -24.47
C PRO A 406 -30.05 21.49 -25.61
N PRO A 407 -30.40 20.51 -26.47
CA PRO A 407 -30.05 19.09 -26.37
C PRO A 407 -28.75 18.68 -27.09
N GLN A 408 -28.01 19.60 -27.74
CA GLN A 408 -26.84 19.23 -28.53
C GLN A 408 -25.63 18.93 -27.62
N ALA A 409 -25.12 17.69 -27.67
CA ALA A 409 -23.91 17.28 -26.95
C ALA A 409 -22.73 18.23 -27.21
N VAL A 410 -21.94 18.52 -26.16
CA VAL A 410 -20.87 19.53 -26.24
C VAL A 410 -19.70 19.00 -27.08
N ARG A 411 -19.13 19.85 -27.94
CA ARG A 411 -17.98 19.50 -28.80
C ARG A 411 -16.67 19.52 -28.01
N GLY A 412 -16.37 18.42 -27.33
CA GLY A 412 -15.13 18.26 -26.55
C GLY A 412 -15.26 17.34 -25.35
N GLY A 413 -14.17 17.18 -24.61
CA GLY A 413 -14.13 16.36 -23.41
C GLY A 413 -14.36 14.89 -23.72
N ILE A 414 -15.33 14.25 -23.05
CA ILE A 414 -15.63 12.83 -23.20
C ILE A 414 -17.14 12.58 -23.40
N PRO A 415 -17.73 12.81 -24.60
CA PRO A 415 -19.12 12.43 -24.88
C PRO A 415 -19.31 10.90 -24.87
N ILE A 416 -20.34 10.44 -24.16
CA ILE A 416 -20.70 9.02 -24.09
C ILE A 416 -21.60 8.64 -25.27
N CYS A 417 -21.09 7.77 -26.14
CA CYS A 417 -21.84 7.18 -27.24
C CYS A 417 -22.62 5.97 -26.71
N PHE A 418 -23.95 6.08 -26.54
CA PHE A 418 -24.82 4.97 -26.12
C PHE A 418 -26.27 5.25 -26.56
N PRO A 419 -27.03 4.23 -27.02
CA PRO A 419 -26.72 2.80 -27.12
C PRO A 419 -26.03 2.39 -28.45
N GLN A 420 -25.52 3.37 -29.20
CA GLN A 420 -24.99 3.18 -30.54
C GLN A 420 -23.72 4.03 -30.73
N PHE A 421 -22.73 3.50 -31.45
CA PHE A 421 -21.68 4.31 -32.06
C PHE A 421 -21.95 4.56 -33.55
N GLY A 422 -21.70 5.77 -34.02
CA GLY A 422 -21.97 6.17 -35.41
C GLY A 422 -23.45 6.03 -35.80
N ASN A 423 -23.69 5.62 -37.05
CA ASN A 423 -25.02 5.55 -37.69
C ASN A 423 -25.45 4.10 -37.99
N GLN A 424 -25.09 3.12 -37.16
CA GLN A 424 -25.24 1.69 -37.48
C GLN A 424 -26.64 1.09 -37.19
N GLY A 425 -27.61 1.88 -36.73
CA GLY A 425 -28.93 1.40 -36.31
C GLY A 425 -29.98 2.51 -36.21
N SER A 426 -31.12 2.21 -35.58
CA SER A 426 -32.32 3.05 -35.60
C SER A 426 -32.26 4.33 -34.75
N VAL A 427 -31.25 4.50 -33.91
CA VAL A 427 -31.05 5.73 -33.13
C VAL A 427 -30.13 6.70 -33.86
N GLN A 428 -30.23 7.99 -33.52
CA GLN A 428 -29.39 9.07 -34.07
C GLN A 428 -27.87 8.82 -33.92
N LYS A 429 -27.06 9.61 -34.64
CA LYS A 429 -25.59 9.48 -34.66
C LYS A 429 -24.97 9.49 -33.24
N HIS A 430 -24.28 8.39 -32.90
CA HIS A 430 -23.73 8.09 -31.56
C HIS A 430 -24.76 8.00 -30.41
N GLY A 431 -26.02 7.65 -30.71
CA GLY A 431 -27.07 7.46 -29.71
C GLY A 431 -27.48 8.75 -28.99
N PHE A 432 -28.13 8.59 -27.82
CA PHE A 432 -28.82 9.68 -27.12
C PHE A 432 -28.22 10.04 -25.76
N ALA A 433 -27.42 9.19 -25.11
CA ALA A 433 -26.93 9.41 -23.74
C ALA A 433 -26.22 10.76 -23.53
N ARG A 434 -25.36 11.16 -24.47
CA ARG A 434 -24.66 12.45 -24.50
C ARG A 434 -25.54 13.70 -24.72
N ASN A 435 -26.85 13.54 -24.95
CA ASN A 435 -27.82 14.60 -25.25
C ASN A 435 -28.94 14.70 -24.19
N LYS A 436 -28.79 13.99 -23.07
CA LYS A 436 -29.78 13.88 -21.98
C LYS A 436 -29.23 14.51 -20.70
N ILE A 437 -30.11 14.94 -19.80
CA ILE A 437 -29.70 15.31 -18.44
C ILE A 437 -29.62 14.04 -17.60
N TRP A 438 -28.48 13.79 -16.99
CA TRP A 438 -28.24 12.74 -16.01
C TRP A 438 -28.51 13.30 -14.61
N VAL A 439 -28.96 12.45 -13.69
CA VAL A 439 -29.10 12.82 -12.26
C VAL A 439 -27.90 12.31 -11.46
N ILE A 440 -27.56 12.95 -10.35
CA ILE A 440 -26.56 12.42 -9.41
C ILE A 440 -27.22 11.25 -8.65
N ASP A 441 -26.55 10.09 -8.63
CA ASP A 441 -27.00 8.92 -7.87
C ASP A 441 -26.44 9.02 -6.45
N SER A 442 -27.30 9.30 -5.47
CA SER A 442 -26.91 9.54 -4.07
C SER A 442 -26.77 8.26 -3.24
N ASP A 443 -27.27 7.12 -3.74
CA ASP A 443 -27.13 5.79 -3.12
C ASP A 443 -26.66 4.76 -4.17
N PRO A 444 -25.45 4.96 -4.75
CA PRO A 444 -24.96 4.12 -5.83
C PRO A 444 -24.58 2.73 -5.29
N PRO A 445 -25.06 1.63 -5.90
CA PRO A 445 -24.71 0.29 -5.45
C PRO A 445 -23.18 0.10 -5.39
N PRO A 446 -22.65 -0.62 -4.38
CA PRO A 446 -21.21 -0.74 -4.18
C PRO A 446 -20.49 -1.30 -5.42
N LEU A 447 -19.29 -0.79 -5.68
CA LEU A 447 -18.37 -1.34 -6.66
C LEU A 447 -17.42 -2.31 -5.96
N ASN A 448 -17.17 -3.46 -6.58
CA ASN A 448 -16.08 -4.35 -6.15
C ASN A 448 -14.75 -3.59 -6.26
N HIS A 449 -14.00 -3.51 -5.15
CA HIS A 449 -12.74 -2.76 -5.10
C HIS A 449 -11.71 -3.33 -6.09
N HIS A 450 -11.34 -2.55 -7.11
CA HIS A 450 -10.22 -2.89 -7.98
C HIS A 450 -8.90 -2.49 -7.30
N PRO A 451 -7.76 -3.18 -7.52
CA PRO A 451 -6.48 -2.79 -6.92
C PRO A 451 -6.00 -1.37 -7.29
N SER A 452 -6.49 -0.78 -8.39
CA SER A 452 -6.23 0.63 -8.75
C SER A 452 -7.18 1.64 -8.08
N ASP A 453 -8.14 1.20 -7.25
CA ASP A 453 -9.05 2.07 -6.49
C ASP A 453 -8.49 2.44 -5.11
N SER A 454 -7.39 3.21 -5.17
CA SER A 454 -6.75 3.86 -4.04
C SER A 454 -7.71 4.77 -3.25
N LEU A 455 -7.70 4.65 -1.92
CA LEU A 455 -8.51 5.47 -1.02
C LEU A 455 -8.07 6.95 -1.12
N GLY A 456 -9.04 7.86 -1.34
CA GLY A 456 -8.80 9.29 -1.52
C GLY A 456 -9.16 9.87 -2.89
N LYS A 457 -9.81 9.11 -3.79
CA LYS A 457 -10.38 9.68 -5.02
C LYS A 457 -11.60 10.55 -4.72
N ALA A 458 -11.64 11.77 -5.25
CA ALA A 458 -12.90 12.51 -5.35
C ALA A 458 -13.75 11.84 -6.44
N CYS A 459 -15.05 11.63 -6.22
CA CYS A 459 -15.90 10.97 -7.21
C CYS A 459 -17.35 11.47 -7.20
N VAL A 460 -18.04 11.19 -8.30
CA VAL A 460 -19.49 11.38 -8.46
C VAL A 460 -20.06 10.19 -9.23
N ASP A 461 -21.19 9.65 -8.77
CA ASP A 461 -22.02 8.72 -9.53
C ASP A 461 -23.15 9.49 -10.20
N LEU A 462 -23.34 9.23 -11.50
CA LEU A 462 -24.44 9.75 -12.30
C LEU A 462 -25.31 8.59 -12.77
N LEU A 463 -26.61 8.83 -12.93
CA LEU A 463 -27.60 7.86 -13.38
C LEU A 463 -28.41 8.43 -14.56
N LEU A 464 -28.50 7.63 -15.62
CA LEU A 464 -29.41 7.81 -16.75
C LEU A 464 -30.45 6.69 -16.77
N LYS A 465 -31.71 7.09 -16.94
CA LYS A 465 -32.87 6.23 -17.17
C LYS A 465 -33.62 6.73 -18.41
N PRO A 466 -34.25 5.86 -19.21
CA PRO A 466 -34.98 6.29 -20.40
C PRO A 466 -36.23 7.10 -20.03
N SER A 467 -36.49 8.17 -20.78
CA SER A 467 -37.78 8.87 -20.74
C SER A 467 -38.84 8.17 -21.61
N GLU A 468 -40.10 8.63 -21.54
CA GLU A 468 -41.16 8.14 -22.43
C GLU A 468 -40.87 8.42 -23.92
N GLU A 469 -40.09 9.45 -24.26
CA GLU A 469 -39.61 9.65 -25.62
C GLU A 469 -38.52 8.65 -26.01
N ASP A 470 -37.60 8.32 -25.10
CA ASP A 470 -36.54 7.35 -25.39
C ASP A 470 -37.12 5.98 -25.71
N LEU A 471 -38.13 5.53 -24.95
CA LEU A 471 -38.84 4.27 -25.19
C LEU A 471 -39.61 4.23 -26.52
N LYS A 472 -39.88 5.38 -27.16
CA LYS A 472 -40.48 5.45 -28.52
C LYS A 472 -39.43 5.28 -29.62
N ILE A 473 -38.15 5.58 -29.35
CA ILE A 473 -37.04 5.52 -30.32
C ILE A 473 -36.23 4.22 -30.14
N TRP A 474 -36.04 3.79 -28.89
CA TRP A 474 -35.33 2.57 -28.51
C TRP A 474 -36.09 1.91 -27.34
N PRO A 475 -36.97 0.92 -27.60
CA PRO A 475 -37.98 0.43 -26.65
C PRO A 475 -37.41 -0.54 -25.60
N HIS A 476 -36.37 -0.11 -24.89
CA HIS A 476 -35.66 -0.90 -23.89
C HIS A 476 -35.48 -0.16 -22.57
N SER A 477 -35.99 -0.74 -21.49
CA SER A 477 -35.78 -0.24 -20.13
C SER A 477 -34.39 -0.62 -19.61
N PHE A 478 -33.59 0.37 -19.22
CA PHE A 478 -32.24 0.19 -18.69
C PHE A 478 -31.99 1.13 -17.49
N GLU A 479 -31.00 0.78 -16.68
CA GLU A 479 -30.31 1.75 -15.80
C GLU A 479 -28.86 1.87 -16.28
N PHE A 480 -28.39 3.08 -16.57
CA PHE A 480 -26.99 3.34 -16.88
C PHE A 480 -26.42 4.23 -15.78
N ARG A 481 -25.59 3.63 -14.91
CA ARG A 481 -24.79 4.36 -13.92
C ARG A 481 -23.39 4.64 -14.46
N LEU A 482 -22.88 5.84 -14.22
CA LEU A 482 -21.54 6.28 -14.55
C LEU A 482 -20.87 6.83 -13.30
N ARG A 483 -19.84 6.16 -12.78
CA ARG A 483 -18.95 6.76 -11.79
C ARG A 483 -17.82 7.49 -12.50
N VAL A 484 -17.62 8.78 -12.19
CA VAL A 484 -16.42 9.52 -12.56
C VAL A 484 -15.60 9.78 -11.30
N SER A 485 -14.33 9.40 -11.31
CA SER A 485 -13.41 9.51 -10.17
C SER A 485 -12.12 10.20 -10.57
N LEU A 486 -11.65 11.16 -9.77
CA LEU A 486 -10.35 11.80 -9.88
C LEU A 486 -9.46 11.35 -8.72
N ALA A 487 -8.39 10.61 -9.02
CA ALA A 487 -7.49 10.06 -8.02
C ALA A 487 -6.44 11.07 -7.53
N THR A 488 -5.86 10.82 -6.34
CA THR A 488 -4.85 11.68 -5.70
C THR A 488 -3.59 11.89 -6.55
N ASN A 489 -3.27 10.97 -7.46
CA ASN A 489 -2.15 11.10 -8.39
C ASN A 489 -2.47 11.97 -9.62
N GLY A 490 -3.73 12.35 -9.83
CA GLY A 490 -4.23 13.13 -10.97
C GLY A 490 -4.98 12.31 -12.02
N ASN A 491 -4.95 10.97 -11.94
CA ASN A 491 -5.61 10.09 -12.92
C ASN A 491 -7.13 10.23 -12.88
N LEU A 492 -7.75 10.24 -14.06
CA LEU A 492 -9.20 10.20 -14.24
C LEU A 492 -9.66 8.76 -14.48
N THR A 493 -10.72 8.34 -13.82
CA THR A 493 -11.36 7.02 -14.03
C THR A 493 -12.84 7.23 -14.34
N MET A 494 -13.35 6.57 -15.38
CA MET A 494 -14.77 6.48 -15.69
C MET A 494 -15.20 5.01 -15.68
N ILE A 495 -16.26 4.68 -14.93
CA ILE A 495 -16.80 3.32 -14.81
C ILE A 495 -18.28 3.37 -15.21
N SER A 496 -18.60 2.77 -16.34
CA SER A 496 -19.98 2.57 -16.80
C SER A 496 -20.52 1.24 -16.29
N ARG A 497 -21.72 1.26 -15.70
CA ARG A 497 -22.53 0.08 -15.38
C ARG A 497 -23.87 0.21 -16.09
N ILE A 498 -24.18 -0.73 -16.98
CA ILE A 498 -25.43 -0.73 -17.77
C ILE A 498 -26.20 -2.00 -17.42
N ARG A 499 -27.37 -1.83 -16.80
CA ARG A 499 -28.23 -2.93 -16.36
C ARG A 499 -29.49 -3.02 -17.20
N ASN A 500 -29.83 -4.23 -17.62
CA ASN A 500 -31.11 -4.51 -18.28
C ASN A 500 -32.22 -4.69 -17.23
N ILE A 501 -33.15 -3.73 -17.17
CA ILE A 501 -34.36 -3.79 -16.32
C ILE A 501 -35.64 -4.03 -17.15
N ASN A 502 -35.50 -4.46 -18.40
CA ASN A 502 -36.58 -4.87 -19.28
C ASN A 502 -36.87 -6.38 -19.12
N CYS A 503 -38.07 -6.79 -19.52
CA CYS A 503 -38.50 -8.19 -19.60
C CYS A 503 -37.90 -8.96 -20.79
N LYS A 504 -37.13 -8.30 -21.66
CA LYS A 504 -36.52 -8.86 -22.88
C LYS A 504 -35.02 -8.53 -22.95
N PRO A 505 -34.19 -9.37 -23.60
CA PRO A 505 -32.81 -9.00 -23.87
C PRO A 505 -32.73 -7.77 -24.79
N PHE A 506 -31.62 -7.03 -24.70
CA PHE A 506 -31.27 -5.99 -25.66
C PHE A 506 -29.78 -5.97 -25.96
N SER A 507 -29.42 -5.39 -27.10
CA SER A 507 -28.04 -5.24 -27.56
C SER A 507 -27.71 -3.76 -27.73
N PHE A 508 -26.49 -3.37 -27.37
CA PHE A 508 -25.99 -2.00 -27.50
C PHE A 508 -24.51 -1.97 -27.89
N SER A 509 -24.02 -0.81 -28.31
CA SER A 509 -22.60 -0.50 -28.43
C SER A 509 -22.28 0.75 -27.61
N ILE A 510 -21.03 0.87 -27.16
CA ILE A 510 -20.59 1.99 -26.33
C ILE A 510 -19.22 2.50 -26.76
N ALA A 511 -19.01 3.82 -26.70
CA ALA A 511 -17.69 4.43 -26.78
C ALA A 511 -17.56 5.67 -25.88
N TYR A 512 -16.39 5.81 -25.26
CA TYR A 512 -15.96 7.02 -24.58
C TYR A 512 -15.21 7.89 -25.61
N ASN A 513 -15.91 8.85 -26.22
CA ASN A 513 -15.36 9.64 -27.32
C ASN A 513 -14.38 10.70 -26.78
N THR A 514 -13.07 10.43 -26.77
CA THR A 514 -12.15 11.11 -25.84
C THR A 514 -11.29 12.15 -26.55
N TYR A 515 -11.69 13.41 -26.47
CA TYR A 515 -10.97 14.55 -27.05
C TYR A 515 -9.79 14.95 -26.15
N PHE A 516 -8.58 14.51 -26.47
CA PHE A 516 -7.38 14.97 -25.78
C PHE A 516 -6.99 16.36 -26.29
N SER A 517 -6.53 17.23 -25.38
CA SER A 517 -5.77 18.42 -25.78
C SER A 517 -4.33 18.01 -26.04
N ILE A 518 -3.80 18.45 -27.17
CA ILE A 518 -2.40 18.26 -27.59
C ILE A 518 -1.75 19.61 -27.92
N SER A 519 -0.44 19.60 -28.14
CA SER A 519 0.38 20.73 -28.58
C SER A 519 0.03 21.21 -29.99
N ASP A 520 0.56 20.51 -31.00
CA ASP A 520 0.12 20.52 -32.38
C ASP A 520 -0.01 19.07 -32.86
N ILE A 521 -0.83 18.83 -33.88
CA ILE A 521 -1.11 17.51 -34.45
C ILE A 521 0.09 16.95 -35.21
N SER A 522 1.05 17.79 -35.65
CA SER A 522 2.32 17.33 -36.20
C SER A 522 3.30 16.78 -35.15
N GLU A 523 3.21 17.26 -33.91
CA GLU A 523 4.12 16.91 -32.81
C GLU A 523 3.62 15.71 -31.97
N VAL A 524 2.63 14.99 -32.51
CA VAL A 524 1.95 13.89 -31.84
C VAL A 524 2.02 12.59 -32.63
N ARG A 525 2.25 11.50 -31.90
CA ARG A 525 2.12 10.12 -32.40
C ARG A 525 1.39 9.22 -31.41
N ILE A 526 0.74 8.17 -31.92
CA ILE A 526 0.16 7.10 -31.09
C ILE A 526 1.05 5.86 -31.15
N GLU A 527 1.25 5.22 -30.00
CA GLU A 527 1.86 3.90 -29.84
C GLU A 527 0.87 2.91 -29.18
N GLY A 528 0.95 1.64 -29.56
CA GLY A 528 0.03 0.57 -29.18
C GLY A 528 -1.03 0.23 -30.25
N LEU A 529 -0.85 0.70 -31.49
CA LEU A 529 -1.74 0.44 -32.64
C LEU A 529 -1.02 -0.23 -33.84
N GLU A 530 0.25 -0.57 -33.68
CA GLU A 530 1.14 -1.10 -34.71
C GLU A 530 0.66 -2.48 -35.17
N THR A 531 0.77 -2.80 -36.46
CA THR A 531 0.36 -4.09 -37.05
C THR A 531 -1.13 -4.46 -36.90
N LEU A 532 -1.96 -3.60 -36.30
CA LEU A 532 -3.39 -3.85 -36.15
C LEU A 532 -4.16 -3.57 -37.44
N ASP A 533 -5.21 -4.35 -37.66
CA ASP A 533 -6.20 -4.03 -38.69
C ASP A 533 -7.11 -2.88 -38.25
N TYR A 534 -7.38 -1.94 -39.16
CA TYR A 534 -8.36 -0.88 -38.97
C TYR A 534 -9.36 -0.80 -40.14
N LEU A 535 -10.56 -0.32 -39.82
CA LEU A 535 -11.55 0.09 -40.81
C LEU A 535 -11.48 1.61 -40.98
N ASP A 536 -11.25 2.10 -42.19
CA ASP A 536 -11.16 3.55 -42.44
C ASP A 536 -12.52 4.10 -42.91
N ASN A 537 -13.15 4.96 -42.10
CA ASN A 537 -14.47 5.52 -42.40
C ASN A 537 -14.45 6.50 -43.58
N LEU A 538 -13.28 7.03 -43.97
CA LEU A 538 -13.13 7.87 -45.17
C LEU A 538 -13.16 7.00 -46.43
N CYS A 539 -12.53 5.82 -46.37
CA CYS A 539 -12.57 4.77 -47.40
C CYS A 539 -13.75 3.80 -47.23
N GLN A 540 -14.94 4.29 -46.82
CA GLN A 540 -16.19 3.52 -46.72
C GLN A 540 -16.12 2.26 -45.80
N LYS A 541 -15.20 2.23 -44.84
CA LYS A 541 -14.84 1.07 -43.99
C LYS A 541 -14.12 -0.07 -44.71
N GLU A 542 -13.37 0.24 -45.76
CA GLU A 542 -12.34 -0.66 -46.26
C GLU A 542 -11.33 -0.98 -45.15
N ARG A 543 -10.83 -2.22 -45.15
CA ARG A 543 -9.96 -2.77 -44.09
C ARG A 543 -8.51 -2.70 -44.54
N PHE A 544 -7.69 -2.02 -43.73
CA PHE A 544 -6.24 -1.91 -43.90
C PHE A 544 -5.53 -2.43 -42.65
N THR A 545 -4.22 -2.62 -42.72
CA THR A 545 -3.37 -3.03 -41.59
C THR A 545 -2.31 -1.96 -41.36
N GLU A 546 -2.12 -1.51 -40.13
CA GLU A 546 -1.14 -0.47 -39.80
C GLU A 546 0.29 -0.95 -40.02
N GLN A 547 1.09 -0.19 -40.77
CA GLN A 547 2.46 -0.58 -41.18
C GLN A 547 3.56 0.29 -40.57
N GLY A 548 3.22 1.42 -39.95
CA GLY A 548 4.19 2.29 -39.29
C GLY A 548 4.56 1.79 -37.89
N ASP A 549 5.81 2.04 -37.47
CA ASP A 549 6.28 1.79 -36.10
C ASP A 549 5.54 2.64 -35.05
N THR A 550 4.94 3.76 -35.48
CA THR A 550 4.07 4.66 -34.70
C THR A 550 3.08 5.36 -35.64
N LEU A 551 1.85 5.66 -35.20
CA LEU A 551 0.89 6.40 -36.01
C LEU A 551 1.10 7.93 -35.91
N THR A 552 1.35 8.60 -37.03
CA THR A 552 1.46 10.07 -37.17
C THR A 552 0.32 10.65 -38.03
N PHE A 553 0.23 11.98 -38.14
CA PHE A 553 -0.93 12.69 -38.72
C PHE A 553 -0.52 13.74 -39.76
N GLU A 554 -0.89 13.51 -41.03
CA GLU A 554 -0.64 14.43 -42.15
C GLU A 554 -1.93 14.85 -42.90
N SER A 555 -3.10 14.33 -42.50
CA SER A 555 -4.41 14.56 -43.17
C SER A 555 -5.61 14.22 -42.27
N GLU A 556 -6.84 14.25 -42.80
CA GLU A 556 -8.05 13.80 -42.07
C GLU A 556 -7.96 12.30 -41.79
N VAL A 557 -8.25 11.89 -40.55
CA VAL A 557 -8.22 10.49 -40.09
C VAL A 557 -9.53 10.18 -39.38
N ASP A 558 -10.19 9.08 -39.75
CA ASP A 558 -11.40 8.55 -39.08
C ASP A 558 -11.33 7.01 -39.10
N ARG A 559 -10.45 6.44 -38.26
CA ARG A 559 -10.07 5.02 -38.29
C ARG A 559 -10.55 4.26 -37.07
N VAL A 560 -11.01 3.02 -37.28
CA VAL A 560 -11.49 2.11 -36.24
C VAL A 560 -10.56 0.89 -36.15
N TYR A 561 -9.61 0.93 -35.21
CA TYR A 561 -8.63 -0.12 -34.96
C TYR A 561 -9.25 -1.29 -34.18
N LEU A 562 -9.12 -2.50 -34.73
CA LEU A 562 -9.71 -3.73 -34.22
C LEU A 562 -8.72 -4.46 -33.31
N SER A 563 -9.22 -5.12 -32.25
CA SER A 563 -8.42 -5.95 -31.34
C SER A 563 -7.19 -5.27 -30.72
N SER A 564 -7.32 -3.99 -30.37
CA SER A 564 -6.25 -3.20 -29.74
C SER A 564 -5.84 -3.71 -28.36
N SER A 565 -4.60 -3.39 -27.96
CA SER A 565 -4.13 -3.56 -26.58
C SER A 565 -5.06 -2.86 -25.58
N ASN A 566 -5.11 -3.37 -24.35
CA ASN A 566 -5.84 -2.70 -23.27
C ASN A 566 -5.24 -1.34 -22.89
N MET A 567 -3.99 -1.07 -23.27
CA MET A 567 -3.27 0.18 -23.06
C MET A 567 -2.85 0.81 -24.39
N ILE A 568 -3.07 2.13 -24.54
CA ILE A 568 -2.62 2.97 -25.67
C ILE A 568 -1.85 4.17 -25.10
N ALA A 569 -0.84 4.65 -25.83
CA ALA A 569 -0.05 5.82 -25.47
C ALA A 569 -0.10 6.88 -26.58
N ILE A 570 -0.43 8.13 -26.23
CA ILE A 570 -0.28 9.29 -27.12
C ILE A 570 0.95 10.08 -26.64
N PHE A 571 1.97 10.19 -27.47
CA PHE A 571 3.16 10.99 -27.19
C PHE A 571 2.96 12.39 -27.76
N ASP A 572 3.20 13.41 -26.92
CA ASP A 572 3.14 14.83 -27.25
C ASP A 572 4.55 15.41 -27.03
N HIS A 573 5.29 15.59 -28.12
CA HIS A 573 6.72 15.89 -28.06
C HIS A 573 7.01 17.32 -27.60
N GLU A 574 6.23 18.30 -28.05
CA GLU A 574 6.41 19.71 -27.68
C GLU A 574 6.17 19.92 -26.17
N ARG A 575 5.10 19.33 -25.61
CA ARG A 575 4.79 19.42 -24.17
C ARG A 575 5.51 18.36 -23.32
N LYS A 576 6.31 17.47 -23.93
CA LYS A 576 7.11 16.43 -23.29
C LYS A 576 6.31 15.57 -22.32
N ARG A 577 5.21 15.01 -22.81
CA ARG A 577 4.27 14.20 -22.02
C ARG A 577 3.71 13.04 -22.83
N THR A 578 3.36 11.96 -22.14
CA THR A 578 2.60 10.85 -22.71
C THR A 578 1.24 10.75 -22.01
N LEU A 579 0.16 10.75 -22.80
CA LEU A 579 -1.21 10.53 -22.34
C LEU A 579 -1.51 9.03 -22.50
N MET A 580 -1.72 8.35 -21.38
CA MET A 580 -1.95 6.91 -21.32
C MET A 580 -3.45 6.62 -21.17
N ILE A 581 -3.94 5.65 -21.95
CA ILE A 581 -5.34 5.24 -22.03
C ILE A 581 -5.44 3.76 -21.71
N ARG A 582 -5.99 3.40 -20.54
CA ARG A 582 -6.23 2.02 -20.11
C ARG A 582 -7.72 1.68 -20.15
N LYS A 583 -8.05 0.51 -20.69
CA LYS A 583 -9.41 0.07 -21.06
C LYS A 583 -9.67 -1.32 -20.47
N GLU A 584 -10.77 -1.50 -19.72
CA GLU A 584 -11.13 -2.76 -19.07
C GLU A 584 -12.65 -3.03 -19.14
N GLY A 585 -13.06 -4.30 -19.06
CA GLY A 585 -14.48 -4.72 -19.18
C GLY A 585 -15.06 -4.61 -20.60
N LEU A 586 -14.22 -4.35 -21.60
CA LEU A 586 -14.58 -4.24 -23.01
C LEU A 586 -14.04 -5.46 -23.78
N PRO A 587 -14.89 -6.24 -24.44
CA PRO A 587 -15.99 -6.98 -23.82
C PRO A 587 -15.53 -8.22 -23.03
N ASP A 588 -16.39 -8.71 -22.13
CA ASP A 588 -16.74 -10.14 -22.04
C ASP A 588 -18.19 -10.22 -21.49
N VAL A 589 -18.88 -11.33 -21.71
CA VAL A 589 -20.28 -11.57 -21.34
C VAL A 589 -20.35 -12.41 -20.07
N GLY A 590 -21.12 -11.96 -19.08
CA GLY A 590 -21.06 -12.42 -17.69
C GLY A 590 -21.08 -13.95 -17.47
N LYS A 591 -19.93 -14.50 -17.08
CA LYS A 591 -19.76 -15.75 -16.33
C LYS A 591 -18.67 -15.60 -15.26
N PRO A 592 -18.65 -16.44 -14.20
CA PRO A 592 -17.64 -16.37 -13.15
C PRO A 592 -16.23 -16.72 -13.64
N ILE A 593 -15.21 -16.10 -13.03
CA ILE A 593 -13.79 -16.29 -13.37
C ILE A 593 -13.28 -17.65 -12.87
N ALA A 594 -13.55 -18.70 -13.64
CA ALA A 594 -12.86 -19.98 -13.58
C ALA A 594 -12.95 -20.69 -14.94
N THR A 595 -11.79 -20.93 -15.57
CA THR A 595 -11.60 -21.58 -16.89
C THR A 595 -12.09 -20.83 -18.14
N GLN A 596 -11.26 -19.93 -18.68
CA GLN A 596 -10.83 -20.06 -20.08
C GLN A 596 -9.55 -19.24 -20.35
N PHE A 597 -8.48 -19.93 -20.80
CA PHE A 597 -7.41 -19.28 -21.55
C PHE A 597 -7.80 -19.25 -23.03
N LYS A 598 -7.42 -18.18 -23.74
CA LYS A 598 -7.66 -17.94 -25.18
C LYS A 598 -9.13 -17.73 -25.59
N ASN A 599 -9.57 -16.48 -25.52
CA ASN A 599 -10.23 -15.79 -26.63
C ASN A 599 -9.72 -14.33 -26.64
N PHE A 600 -9.36 -13.79 -27.80
CA PHE A 600 -9.06 -12.36 -27.94
C PHE A 600 -10.39 -11.63 -28.20
N GLU A 601 -10.97 -11.07 -27.13
CA GLU A 601 -12.16 -10.22 -27.20
C GLU A 601 -11.74 -8.79 -27.58
N ALA A 602 -12.36 -8.20 -28.60
CA ALA A 602 -11.82 -7.02 -29.29
C ALA A 602 -12.12 -5.69 -28.55
N ILE A 603 -11.12 -5.17 -27.83
CA ILE A 603 -11.10 -3.76 -27.41
C ILE A 603 -10.85 -2.91 -28.65
N ILE A 604 -11.74 -1.96 -28.94
CA ILE A 604 -11.66 -1.13 -30.15
C ILE A 604 -11.19 0.27 -29.78
N VAL A 605 -10.34 0.85 -30.64
CA VAL A 605 -9.92 2.24 -30.58
C VAL A 605 -10.41 2.95 -31.83
N VAL A 606 -11.06 4.10 -31.65
CA VAL A 606 -11.34 5.01 -32.76
C VAL A 606 -10.34 6.14 -32.67
N VAL A 607 -9.56 6.35 -33.74
CA VAL A 607 -8.66 7.50 -33.88
C VAL A 607 -9.31 8.49 -34.84
N TRP A 608 -9.53 9.73 -34.38
CA TRP A 608 -10.12 10.76 -35.22
C TRP A 608 -9.44 12.13 -35.09
N ASN A 609 -9.07 12.71 -36.23
CA ASN A 609 -8.77 14.12 -36.37
C ASN A 609 -9.47 14.66 -37.65
N PRO A 610 -10.26 15.75 -37.57
CA PRO A 610 -11.00 16.28 -38.71
C PRO A 610 -10.13 16.91 -39.82
N TRP A 611 -8.92 17.36 -39.50
CA TRP A 611 -8.12 18.23 -40.38
C TRP A 611 -8.85 19.51 -40.83
N GLU A 612 -8.19 20.32 -41.65
CA GLU A 612 -8.65 21.66 -42.04
C GLU A 612 -10.06 21.67 -42.65
N LYS A 613 -10.30 20.85 -43.68
CA LYS A 613 -11.52 20.89 -44.51
C LYS A 613 -12.77 20.51 -43.72
N LYS A 614 -12.70 19.47 -42.87
CA LYS A 614 -13.84 19.04 -42.06
C LYS A 614 -14.11 20.03 -40.94
N SER A 615 -13.06 20.58 -40.32
CA SER A 615 -13.17 21.60 -39.25
C SER A 615 -13.98 22.80 -39.71
N LYS A 616 -13.62 23.36 -40.87
CA LYS A 616 -14.31 24.50 -41.52
C LYS A 616 -15.76 24.19 -41.93
N SER A 617 -16.18 22.92 -41.97
CA SER A 617 -17.55 22.49 -42.25
C SER A 617 -18.44 22.30 -40.99
N MET A 618 -17.85 22.25 -39.80
CA MET A 618 -18.56 21.96 -38.54
C MET A 618 -18.88 23.25 -37.78
N ALA A 619 -20.15 23.64 -37.73
CA ALA A 619 -20.58 24.89 -37.09
C ALA A 619 -20.28 24.97 -35.58
N ASP A 620 -20.16 23.83 -34.90
CA ASP A 620 -19.81 23.73 -33.47
C ASP A 620 -18.31 23.45 -33.21
N PHE A 621 -17.46 23.61 -34.23
CA PHE A 621 -16.01 23.39 -34.19
C PHE A 621 -15.23 24.61 -34.73
N GLY A 622 -14.05 24.92 -34.18
CA GLY A 622 -13.19 25.99 -34.68
C GLY A 622 -12.40 25.59 -35.93
N ASP A 623 -12.17 26.53 -36.83
CA ASP A 623 -11.55 26.29 -38.14
C ASP A 623 -10.16 25.65 -38.05
N GLU A 624 -9.40 26.06 -37.04
CA GLU A 624 -8.02 25.64 -36.76
C GLU A 624 -7.91 24.75 -35.51
N ASP A 625 -9.04 24.47 -34.83
CA ASP A 625 -9.11 23.69 -33.58
C ASP A 625 -8.50 22.28 -33.72
N TYR A 626 -8.49 21.73 -34.94
CA TYR A 626 -7.96 20.40 -35.24
C TYR A 626 -6.48 20.22 -34.91
N LYS A 627 -5.71 21.31 -34.86
CA LYS A 627 -4.29 21.27 -34.51
C LYS A 627 -4.06 20.92 -33.05
N GLN A 628 -4.95 21.34 -32.16
CA GLN A 628 -4.77 21.21 -30.70
C GLN A 628 -5.60 20.07 -30.09
N MET A 629 -6.10 19.15 -30.93
CA MET A 629 -6.94 18.04 -30.52
C MET A 629 -6.63 16.73 -31.24
N LEU A 630 -6.86 15.62 -30.54
CA LEU A 630 -6.88 14.28 -31.10
C LEU A 630 -7.90 13.44 -30.33
N CYS A 631 -8.77 12.73 -31.04
CA CYS A 631 -9.69 11.77 -30.41
C CYS A 631 -9.09 10.37 -30.45
N VAL A 632 -9.01 9.71 -29.29
CA VAL A 632 -8.56 8.32 -29.16
C VAL A 632 -9.50 7.60 -28.19
N ASP A 633 -10.47 6.88 -28.75
CA ASP A 633 -11.62 6.38 -27.99
C ASP A 633 -11.36 5.01 -27.33
N GLY A 634 -11.98 4.79 -26.18
CA GLY A 634 -12.21 3.43 -25.66
C GLY A 634 -13.60 2.93 -26.08
N ALA A 635 -13.68 1.88 -26.88
CA ALA A 635 -14.93 1.47 -27.54
C ALA A 635 -15.19 -0.05 -27.56
N ALA A 636 -16.48 -0.42 -27.56
CA ALA A 636 -17.01 -1.75 -27.89
C ALA A 636 -18.15 -1.59 -28.90
N ILE A 637 -17.80 -1.72 -30.20
CA ILE A 637 -18.64 -1.28 -31.33
C ILE A 637 -18.71 -2.23 -32.53
N GLU A 638 -17.82 -3.22 -32.65
CA GLU A 638 -17.88 -4.26 -33.72
C GLU A 638 -18.91 -5.33 -33.37
N LYS A 639 -18.84 -5.86 -32.14
CA LYS A 639 -19.79 -6.83 -31.59
C LYS A 639 -20.66 -6.13 -30.54
N PRO A 640 -21.97 -5.94 -30.76
CA PRO A 640 -22.86 -5.34 -29.77
C PRO A 640 -22.96 -6.18 -28.48
N ILE A 641 -22.70 -5.54 -27.34
CA ILE A 641 -22.87 -6.13 -26.01
C ILE A 641 -24.35 -6.44 -25.83
N THR A 642 -24.68 -7.68 -25.45
CA THR A 642 -26.07 -8.15 -25.31
C THR A 642 -26.35 -8.59 -23.88
N LEU A 643 -27.36 -8.01 -23.26
CA LEU A 643 -27.77 -8.28 -21.88
C LEU A 643 -29.16 -8.92 -21.82
N LYS A 644 -29.30 -10.03 -21.09
CA LYS A 644 -30.60 -10.62 -20.75
C LYS A 644 -31.25 -9.85 -19.59
N PRO A 645 -32.57 -10.01 -19.33
CA PRO A 645 -33.25 -9.40 -18.19
C PRO A 645 -32.49 -9.60 -16.86
N GLY A 646 -32.25 -8.51 -16.14
CA GLY A 646 -31.55 -8.50 -14.85
C GLY A 646 -30.02 -8.43 -14.92
N GLU A 647 -29.40 -8.79 -16.05
CA GLU A 647 -27.95 -8.75 -16.25
C GLU A 647 -27.41 -7.32 -16.31
N GLU A 648 -26.16 -7.15 -15.88
CA GLU A 648 -25.42 -5.87 -15.88
C GLU A 648 -24.07 -6.05 -16.59
N TRP A 649 -23.72 -5.12 -17.47
CA TRP A 649 -22.38 -4.99 -18.04
C TRP A 649 -21.62 -3.86 -17.33
N THR A 650 -20.31 -4.05 -17.12
CA THR A 650 -19.41 -3.04 -16.56
C THR A 650 -18.22 -2.82 -17.49
N GLY A 651 -17.89 -1.56 -17.80
CA GLY A 651 -16.68 -1.19 -18.52
C GLY A 651 -16.00 0.04 -17.93
N ARG A 652 -14.66 0.04 -17.93
CA ARG A 652 -13.81 1.00 -17.23
C ARG A 652 -12.80 1.64 -18.19
N LEU A 653 -12.68 2.96 -18.09
CA LEU A 653 -11.66 3.78 -18.74
C LEU A 653 -10.80 4.42 -17.64
N GLU A 654 -9.50 4.27 -17.72
CA GLU A 654 -8.52 4.99 -16.89
C GLU A 654 -7.63 5.84 -17.80
N LEU A 655 -7.57 7.15 -17.52
CA LEU A 655 -6.71 8.11 -18.19
C LEU A 655 -5.66 8.65 -17.22
N SER A 656 -4.41 8.73 -17.67
CA SER A 656 -3.31 9.30 -16.88
C SER A 656 -2.30 10.00 -17.77
N VAL A 657 -1.65 11.06 -17.26
CA VAL A 657 -0.53 11.73 -17.92
C VAL A 657 0.76 11.41 -17.18
N VAL A 658 1.83 11.15 -17.92
CA VAL A 658 3.20 11.00 -17.40
C VAL A 658 4.14 11.95 -18.16
N PRO A 659 5.19 12.51 -17.52
CA PRO A 659 6.24 13.22 -18.25
C PRO A 659 6.98 12.26 -19.21
N SER A 660 7.30 12.73 -20.41
CA SER A 660 8.25 12.06 -21.29
C SER A 660 9.68 12.42 -20.85
N SER A 661 10.58 11.43 -20.90
CA SER A 661 12.02 11.59 -20.62
C SER A 661 12.75 12.41 -21.68
#